data_AF-A0A7G5LXZ1-F1
#
_entry.id   AF-A0A7G5LXZ1-F1
#
_cell.length_a   1.000
_cell.length_b   1.000
_cell.length_c   1.000
_cell.angle_alpha   90.00
_cell.angle_beta   90.00
_cell.angle_gamma   90.00
#
_symmetry.space_group_name_H-M   'P 1'
#
loop_
_entity.id
_entity.type
_entity.pdbx_description
1 polymer ?
#
loop_
_entity_poly.entity_id
_entity_poly.type
_entity_poly.pdbx_seq_one_letter_code
_entity_poly.pdbx_strand_id
1 'polypeptide(L)'
;MTAELTLGAEEELHLIDRERRTLSASAPQLLSRLPSESFSAELQRTTIETNTPVVTGLGALREELVSLRKQLIAVADPEGIGIAAVGTAPSSYDEDFELTASGRFGRMQQQYRLLVDEQLICGTQIHVGVSDRDLAVDIAQRIGRDLPILLALSASSPYWNGQDTGYASIRTILWQRWPTTGVLPPLGSAKEYDALIESLVQSGVIADAKMAYFDVRPSSHVPTLELRVSDACPVVDDAILVAGLFRAMVRSAELDIERGVPYVPVAAPLQRAATWQAARAGLSGTLLDPTTHAERVPAPGVVRSLIERLRPALEELGDYEEVAELAARTLVQGTSADRQRAAYAESGSLDDVMDQVVAETQGPPSGLPADVPALGAYPARAGDEAIGLGSRPRPVYSDVISYVRERSRDDLEKLQDQRDAWSDDEGLTVVLNGETNRFDVDLVPRIVIAHEWAMLRDGLEQRARALEMFLQDIYGAGRVIADGVVSESDLVACPGWRDDARRLPKSVVRAPIMGFDLVRDERGEWRVLEDNLRNPSGLAYAAAAREMLDAVVPDMPRPAGLVDPHASLPVVGQTLRACVERAGVGVGDEGALVLLATGPSSVAWYEHQRLAKESGLELATSEDLVVRDGRVRLVDGDRAVDGIYVRLDDEIGALQTEDGRALGEEIVDVAAAGAVVLANAPGNGVADDKATYRLVPELIGYYLGERPLIESVPTYRTDDEDERRIVLERVGELVTKPVDGYGGNGVLVGPLASEGEIARRRMEIAGSQEGWVAQETVSLSSHPTLDHGRLEPRHVDLRVFVHVTGTEPGQVQAIPVGLTRVAGPRSLIVNSSQGGGAKDTWILQD
;
A
#
# COMPACT_ATOMS: atom_id res chain seq x y z
N MET A 1 1.14 26.54 45.88
CA MET A 1 2.02 26.68 44.71
C MET A 1 1.27 27.55 43.72
N THR A 2 1.91 28.52 43.07
CA THR A 2 1.31 29.20 41.92
C THR A 2 1.05 28.13 40.86
N ALA A 3 -0.14 28.12 40.25
CA ALA A 3 -0.56 27.08 39.31
C ALA A 3 0.16 27.17 37.95
N GLU A 4 1.01 28.17 37.76
CA GLU A 4 1.70 28.51 36.53
C GLU A 4 2.58 27.37 36.00
N LEU A 5 2.39 26.99 34.73
CA LEU A 5 3.13 25.96 34.00
C LEU A 5 3.12 24.56 34.65
N THR A 6 2.20 24.33 35.59
CA THR A 6 1.86 22.99 36.09
C THR A 6 1.17 22.17 35.00
N LEU A 7 1.22 20.85 35.11
CA LEU A 7 0.68 19.89 34.16
C LEU A 7 -0.43 19.05 34.78
N GLY A 8 -1.40 18.66 33.97
CA GLY A 8 -2.35 17.58 34.23
C GLY A 8 -2.76 16.93 32.92
N ALA A 9 -3.23 15.69 32.95
CA ALA A 9 -3.72 15.00 31.78
C ALA A 9 -5.00 14.22 32.06
N GLU A 10 -5.83 14.10 31.04
CA GLU A 10 -7.01 13.24 31.00
C GLU A 10 -6.81 12.24 29.84
N GLU A 11 -6.87 10.93 30.11
CA GLU A 11 -6.79 9.89 29.07
C GLU A 11 -8.10 9.13 28.98
N GLU A 12 -8.70 9.09 27.79
CA GLU A 12 -9.82 8.22 27.46
C GLU A 12 -9.29 6.87 26.96
N LEU A 13 -9.80 5.76 27.53
CA LEU A 13 -9.30 4.41 27.29
C LEU A 13 -10.45 3.49 26.85
N HIS A 14 -10.30 2.85 25.69
CA HIS A 14 -11.22 1.80 25.24
C HIS A 14 -11.04 0.53 26.07
N LEU A 15 -12.16 -0.16 26.36
CA LEU A 15 -12.19 -1.47 27.02
C LEU A 15 -12.38 -2.56 25.96
N ILE A 16 -11.48 -3.54 25.94
CA ILE A 16 -11.41 -4.59 24.92
C ILE A 16 -11.62 -5.96 25.55
N ASP A 17 -12.55 -6.76 25.03
CA ASP A 17 -12.65 -8.19 25.36
C ASP A 17 -11.48 -8.93 24.70
N ARG A 18 -10.58 -9.53 25.50
CA ARG A 18 -9.36 -10.16 24.96
C ARG A 18 -9.61 -11.47 24.20
N GLU A 19 -10.73 -12.14 24.43
CA GLU A 19 -11.07 -13.37 23.72
C GLU A 19 -11.68 -13.04 22.36
N ARG A 20 -12.60 -12.07 22.34
CA ARG A 20 -13.35 -11.67 21.14
C ARG A 20 -12.66 -10.60 20.30
N ARG A 21 -11.74 -9.82 20.90
CA ARG A 21 -11.06 -8.66 20.31
C ARG A 21 -12.02 -7.56 19.85
N THR A 22 -13.11 -7.41 20.58
CA THR A 22 -14.14 -6.39 20.37
C THR A 22 -14.22 -5.43 21.55
N LEU A 23 -14.88 -4.28 21.36
CA LEU A 23 -15.18 -3.37 22.45
C LEU A 23 -16.06 -4.05 23.52
N SER A 24 -15.87 -3.66 24.78
CA SER A 24 -16.58 -4.23 25.93
C SER A 24 -17.31 -3.16 26.73
N ALA A 25 -18.64 -3.28 26.84
CA ALA A 25 -19.51 -2.32 27.56
C ALA A 25 -19.46 -2.48 29.10
N SER A 26 -18.26 -2.75 29.64
CA SER A 26 -17.99 -3.12 31.03
C SER A 26 -17.59 -1.94 31.94
N ALA A 27 -17.58 -0.69 31.42
CA ALA A 27 -17.16 0.48 32.19
C ALA A 27 -17.92 0.65 33.52
N PRO A 28 -19.27 0.54 33.58
CA PRO A 28 -20.00 0.69 34.84
C PRO A 28 -19.56 -0.30 35.93
N GLN A 29 -19.25 -1.53 35.55
CA GLN A 29 -18.82 -2.60 36.45
C GLN A 29 -17.41 -2.31 36.99
N LEU A 30 -16.48 -1.90 36.12
CA LEU A 30 -15.10 -1.59 36.50
C LEU A 30 -15.01 -0.32 37.36
N LEU A 31 -15.73 0.73 36.99
CA LEU A 31 -15.75 2.01 37.72
C LEU A 31 -16.25 1.86 39.16
N SER A 32 -17.13 0.90 39.43
CA SER A 32 -17.60 0.62 40.80
C SER A 32 -16.50 0.17 41.76
N ARG A 33 -15.33 -0.23 41.24
CA ARG A 33 -14.17 -0.72 41.98
C ARG A 33 -12.98 0.27 41.94
N LEU A 34 -13.14 1.40 41.25
CA LEU A 34 -12.09 2.40 41.06
C LEU A 34 -12.40 3.70 41.82
N PRO A 35 -11.38 4.48 42.20
CA PRO A 35 -11.56 5.75 42.87
C PRO A 35 -12.21 6.79 41.93
N SER A 36 -13.37 7.33 42.33
CA SER A 36 -14.14 8.27 41.52
C SER A 36 -13.46 9.62 41.29
N GLU A 37 -12.43 9.95 42.07
CA GLU A 37 -11.62 11.16 41.89
C GLU A 37 -10.68 11.07 40.67
N SER A 38 -10.30 9.88 40.25
CA SER A 38 -9.34 9.65 39.16
C SER A 38 -9.93 8.92 37.98
N PHE A 39 -11.07 8.25 38.15
CA PHE A 39 -11.73 7.48 37.10
C PHE A 39 -13.18 7.93 36.93
N SER A 40 -13.55 8.26 35.70
CA SER A 40 -14.86 8.80 35.38
C SER A 40 -15.54 8.00 34.25
N ALA A 41 -16.86 8.08 34.19
CA ALA A 41 -17.66 7.43 33.17
C ALA A 41 -17.78 8.33 31.93
N GLU A 42 -17.54 7.75 30.77
CA GLU A 42 -17.70 8.44 29.49
C GLU A 42 -19.09 8.29 28.87
N LEU A 43 -19.31 9.02 27.77
CA LEU A 43 -20.52 8.89 26.93
C LEU A 43 -20.83 7.43 26.59
N GLN A 44 -19.78 6.67 26.28
CA GLN A 44 -19.82 5.26 25.90
C GLN A 44 -19.55 4.36 27.10
N ARG A 45 -20.28 3.24 27.19
CA ARG A 45 -20.02 2.21 28.21
C ARG A 45 -18.76 1.39 27.94
N THR A 46 -18.14 1.61 26.80
CA THR A 46 -16.92 0.96 26.31
C THR A 46 -15.65 1.75 26.60
N THR A 47 -15.76 2.92 27.24
CA THR A 47 -14.63 3.82 27.53
C THR A 47 -14.59 4.20 29.01
N ILE A 48 -13.39 4.32 29.57
CA ILE A 48 -13.13 4.91 30.88
C ILE A 48 -12.16 6.09 30.70
N GLU A 49 -12.48 7.22 31.33
CA GLU A 49 -11.58 8.38 31.41
C GLU A 49 -10.77 8.30 32.71
N THR A 50 -9.48 8.61 32.61
CA THR A 50 -8.57 8.74 33.75
C THR A 50 -8.09 10.18 33.89
N ASN A 51 -7.92 10.66 35.12
CA ASN A 51 -7.54 12.04 35.43
C ASN A 51 -6.31 12.06 36.36
N THR A 52 -5.22 12.69 35.93
CA THR A 52 -4.02 12.83 36.76
C THR A 52 -4.19 13.91 37.82
N PRO A 53 -3.47 13.83 38.96
CA PRO A 53 -3.27 15.00 39.80
C PRO A 53 -2.46 16.09 39.06
N VAL A 54 -2.42 17.29 39.63
CA VAL A 54 -1.58 18.38 39.14
C VAL A 54 -0.11 18.14 39.51
N VAL A 55 0.77 18.15 38.52
CA VAL A 55 2.21 17.91 38.66
C VAL A 55 3.04 19.05 38.09
N THR A 56 4.35 19.09 38.38
CA THR A 56 5.24 20.20 37.97
C THR A 56 6.22 19.84 36.86
N GLY A 57 6.30 18.57 36.45
CA GLY A 57 7.28 18.12 35.45
C GLY A 57 6.83 16.87 34.70
N LEU A 58 7.49 16.63 33.55
CA LEU A 58 7.16 15.53 32.65
C LEU A 58 7.38 14.15 33.28
N GLY A 59 8.46 13.97 34.04
CA GLY A 59 8.71 12.71 34.78
C GLY A 59 7.61 12.36 35.78
N ALA A 60 7.08 13.36 36.51
CA ALA A 60 5.97 13.13 37.44
C ALA A 60 4.66 12.84 36.68
N LEU A 61 4.40 13.52 35.56
CA LEU A 61 3.24 13.24 34.72
C LEU A 61 3.28 11.81 34.19
N ARG A 62 4.46 11.36 33.74
CA ARG A 62 4.72 10.00 33.26
C ARG A 62 4.40 8.95 34.33
N GLU A 63 4.87 9.16 35.56
CA GLU A 63 4.62 8.25 36.68
C GLU A 63 3.13 8.12 36.99
N GLU A 64 2.39 9.24 36.97
CA GLU A 64 0.94 9.25 37.22
C GLU A 64 0.15 8.53 36.12
N LEU A 65 0.44 8.79 34.83
CA LEU A 65 -0.21 8.08 33.72
C LEU A 65 0.00 6.55 33.83
N VAL A 66 1.22 6.12 34.11
CA VAL A 66 1.55 4.70 34.31
C VAL A 66 0.82 4.12 35.51
N SER A 67 0.73 4.88 36.61
CA SER A 67 0.02 4.47 37.83
C SER A 67 -1.48 4.25 37.56
N LEU A 68 -2.13 5.19 36.89
CA LEU A 68 -3.56 5.11 36.57
C LEU A 68 -3.88 3.94 35.65
N ARG A 69 -3.09 3.75 34.58
CA ARG A 69 -3.23 2.59 33.70
C ARG A 69 -3.08 1.27 34.46
N LYS A 70 -2.06 1.14 35.33
CA LYS A 70 -1.86 -0.06 36.17
C LYS A 70 -3.04 -0.34 37.11
N GLN A 71 -3.62 0.70 37.70
CA GLN A 71 -4.79 0.54 38.57
C GLN A 71 -5.99 0.02 37.79
N LEU A 72 -6.26 0.56 36.60
CA LEU A 72 -7.34 0.08 35.74
C LEU A 72 -7.10 -1.36 35.24
N ILE A 73 -5.87 -1.67 34.81
CA ILE A 73 -5.48 -3.04 34.39
C ILE A 73 -5.73 -4.03 35.52
N ALA A 74 -5.39 -3.70 36.77
CA ALA A 74 -5.55 -4.59 37.91
C ALA A 74 -7.02 -5.00 38.19
N VAL A 75 -8.01 -4.18 37.82
CA VAL A 75 -9.44 -4.52 37.91
C VAL A 75 -10.03 -5.08 36.61
N ALA A 76 -9.45 -4.74 35.45
CA ALA A 76 -9.91 -5.21 34.15
C ALA A 76 -9.42 -6.63 33.80
N ASP A 77 -8.14 -6.93 34.05
CA ASP A 77 -7.49 -8.20 33.69
C ASP A 77 -8.23 -9.45 34.24
N PRO A 78 -8.69 -9.49 35.50
CA PRO A 78 -9.41 -10.65 36.03
C PRO A 78 -10.74 -10.95 35.33
N GLU A 79 -11.33 -9.96 34.66
CA GLU A 79 -12.58 -10.08 33.90
C GLU A 79 -12.32 -10.40 32.41
N GLY A 80 -11.05 -10.63 32.02
CA GLY A 80 -10.66 -10.87 30.63
C GLY A 80 -10.67 -9.61 29.76
N ILE A 81 -10.67 -8.42 30.37
CA ILE A 81 -10.73 -7.13 29.68
C ILE A 81 -9.34 -6.50 29.61
N GLY A 82 -8.92 -6.09 28.41
CA GLY A 82 -7.75 -5.24 28.17
C GLY A 82 -8.14 -3.78 28.00
N ILE A 83 -7.15 -2.88 28.03
CA ILE A 83 -7.34 -1.45 27.77
C ILE A 83 -6.53 -0.99 26.56
N ALA A 84 -7.06 -0.07 25.77
CA ALA A 84 -6.38 0.51 24.61
C ALA A 84 -6.54 2.05 24.58
N ALA A 85 -5.41 2.76 24.57
CA ALA A 85 -5.35 4.22 24.50
C ALA A 85 -5.15 4.68 23.04
N VAL A 86 -6.13 4.42 22.16
CA VAL A 86 -6.07 4.76 20.72
C VAL A 86 -7.23 5.67 20.33
N GLY A 87 -7.06 6.50 19.31
CA GLY A 87 -8.09 7.46 18.89
C GLY A 87 -9.40 6.81 18.45
N THR A 88 -9.33 5.61 17.87
CA THR A 88 -10.42 4.69 17.58
C THR A 88 -9.91 3.27 17.78
N ALA A 89 -10.75 2.37 18.30
CA ALA A 89 -10.41 0.96 18.39
C ALA A 89 -10.30 0.33 16.98
N PRO A 90 -9.25 -0.46 16.66
CA PRO A 90 -9.02 -1.02 15.32
C PRO A 90 -10.23 -1.77 14.75
N SER A 91 -10.83 -2.63 15.57
CA SER A 91 -12.09 -3.32 15.33
C SER A 91 -13.17 -2.67 16.19
N SER A 92 -13.85 -1.67 15.63
CA SER A 92 -15.07 -1.06 16.19
C SER A 92 -16.14 -1.07 15.12
N TYR A 93 -17.38 -1.43 15.47
CA TYR A 93 -18.52 -1.48 14.56
C TYR A 93 -19.72 -0.72 15.15
N ASP A 94 -20.67 -0.32 14.31
CA ASP A 94 -21.88 0.40 14.73
C ASP A 94 -22.67 -0.36 15.83
N GLU A 95 -22.58 -1.69 15.86
CA GLU A 95 -23.25 -2.55 16.84
C GLU A 95 -22.62 -2.45 18.25
N ASP A 96 -21.37 -2.00 18.36
CA ASP A 96 -20.66 -1.84 19.65
C ASP A 96 -21.13 -0.60 20.43
N PHE A 97 -22.02 0.19 19.85
CA PHE A 97 -22.46 1.48 20.38
C PHE A 97 -23.50 1.31 21.50
N GLU A 98 -23.03 1.20 22.75
CA GLU A 98 -23.87 1.23 23.94
C GLU A 98 -23.66 2.50 24.78
N LEU A 99 -24.65 3.41 24.73
CA LEU A 99 -24.62 4.65 25.51
C LEU A 99 -24.79 4.43 27.01
N THR A 100 -24.08 5.24 27.80
CA THR A 100 -24.28 5.34 29.24
C THR A 100 -25.66 5.94 29.53
N ALA A 101 -26.47 5.24 30.34
CA ALA A 101 -27.82 5.68 30.71
C ALA A 101 -27.77 6.87 31.69
N SER A 102 -27.58 8.08 31.17
CA SER A 102 -27.70 9.34 31.92
C SER A 102 -28.67 10.31 31.24
N GLY A 103 -29.34 11.14 32.05
CA GLY A 103 -30.27 12.15 31.52
C GLY A 103 -29.62 13.18 30.60
N ARG A 104 -28.30 13.39 30.70
CA ARG A 104 -27.52 14.27 29.81
C ARG A 104 -27.32 13.64 28.44
N PHE A 105 -26.92 12.37 28.40
CA PHE A 105 -26.57 11.68 27.16
C PHE A 105 -27.79 11.37 26.29
N GLY A 106 -28.92 10.98 26.90
CA GLY A 106 -30.18 10.81 26.15
C GLY A 106 -30.66 12.10 25.44
N ARG A 107 -30.37 13.28 26.02
CA ARG A 107 -30.66 14.57 25.36
C ARG A 107 -29.70 14.84 24.20
N MET A 108 -28.40 14.57 24.37
CA MET A 108 -27.43 14.70 23.29
C MET A 108 -27.80 13.80 22.11
N GLN A 109 -28.19 12.54 22.36
CA GLN A 109 -28.59 11.62 21.30
C GLN A 109 -29.81 12.12 20.51
N GLN A 110 -30.83 12.69 21.18
CA GLN A 110 -31.98 13.28 20.48
C GLN A 110 -31.60 14.51 19.65
N GLN A 111 -30.67 15.33 20.14
CA GLN A 111 -30.32 16.60 19.53
C GLN A 111 -29.31 16.48 18.38
N TYR A 112 -28.28 15.65 18.52
CA TYR A 112 -27.16 15.57 17.56
C TYR A 112 -27.15 14.29 16.72
N ARG A 113 -27.98 13.29 17.07
CA ARG A 113 -28.26 12.08 16.27
C ARG A 113 -26.96 11.38 15.84
N LEU A 114 -26.72 11.30 14.52
CA LEU A 114 -25.58 10.65 13.88
C LEU A 114 -24.23 10.97 14.55
N LEU A 115 -24.02 12.22 14.97
CA LEU A 115 -22.76 12.63 15.59
C LEU A 115 -22.52 11.97 16.95
N VAL A 116 -23.58 11.65 17.68
CA VAL A 116 -23.48 10.85 18.90
C VAL A 116 -23.24 9.42 18.49
N ASP A 117 -24.07 8.85 17.60
CA ASP A 117 -24.05 7.44 17.20
C ASP A 117 -22.69 6.98 16.60
N GLU A 118 -21.87 7.90 16.08
CA GLU A 118 -20.54 7.61 15.54
C GLU A 118 -19.38 8.01 16.49
N GLN A 119 -19.67 8.49 17.71
CA GLN A 119 -18.68 8.99 18.66
C GLN A 119 -18.09 7.87 19.54
N LEU A 120 -17.31 6.97 18.92
CA LEU A 120 -16.46 5.97 19.58
C LEU A 120 -14.98 6.36 19.47
N ILE A 121 -14.65 7.55 19.96
CA ILE A 121 -13.32 8.12 19.88
C ILE A 121 -12.72 8.35 21.27
N CYS A 122 -11.40 8.24 21.39
CA CYS A 122 -10.66 8.54 22.62
C CYS A 122 -9.55 9.58 22.37
N GLY A 123 -9.42 10.58 23.24
CA GLY A 123 -8.34 11.57 23.21
C GLY A 123 -7.46 11.53 24.45
N THR A 124 -6.25 12.07 24.31
CA THR A 124 -5.45 12.51 25.46
C THR A 124 -5.52 14.03 25.54
N GLN A 125 -6.01 14.53 26.67
CA GLN A 125 -6.19 15.96 26.92
C GLN A 125 -5.10 16.41 27.89
N ILE A 126 -4.45 17.54 27.61
CA ILE A 126 -3.34 18.04 28.44
C ILE A 126 -3.67 19.44 28.94
N HIS A 127 -3.52 19.63 30.24
CA HIS A 127 -3.72 20.88 30.93
C HIS A 127 -2.37 21.51 31.27
N VAL A 128 -2.19 22.78 30.93
CA VAL A 128 -1.07 23.61 31.38
C VAL A 128 -1.63 24.77 32.18
N GLY A 129 -1.18 24.95 33.42
CA GLY A 129 -1.66 26.03 34.27
C GLY A 129 -1.21 27.41 33.78
N VAL A 130 -2.12 28.39 33.81
CA VAL A 130 -1.89 29.76 33.34
C VAL A 130 -2.32 30.73 34.44
N SER A 131 -1.58 31.82 34.60
CA SER A 131 -1.73 32.76 35.71
C SER A 131 -3.03 33.58 35.65
N ASP A 132 -3.52 33.92 34.45
CA ASP A 132 -4.81 34.59 34.25
C ASP A 132 -5.54 34.17 32.96
N ARG A 133 -6.85 34.46 32.88
CA ARG A 133 -7.71 34.01 31.78
C ARG A 133 -7.55 34.84 30.50
N ASP A 134 -7.22 36.12 30.57
CA ASP A 134 -6.96 36.95 29.39
C ASP A 134 -5.70 36.46 28.70
N LEU A 135 -4.65 36.16 29.48
CA LEU A 135 -3.44 35.51 29.01
C LEU A 135 -3.74 34.15 28.37
N ALA A 136 -4.58 33.31 29.00
CA ALA A 136 -4.96 32.02 28.42
C ALA A 136 -5.63 32.16 27.04
N VAL A 137 -6.49 33.17 26.84
CA VAL A 137 -7.14 33.43 25.55
C VAL A 137 -6.14 33.92 24.50
N ASP A 138 -5.19 34.79 24.84
CA ASP A 138 -4.17 35.26 23.91
C ASP A 138 -3.21 34.13 23.51
N ILE A 139 -2.76 33.33 24.49
CA ILE A 139 -1.91 32.15 24.25
C ILE A 139 -2.62 31.16 23.31
N ALA A 140 -3.89 30.81 23.60
CA ALA A 140 -4.66 29.83 22.83
C ALA A 140 -4.69 30.16 21.32
N GLN A 141 -4.84 31.45 20.98
CA GLN A 141 -4.89 31.92 19.61
C GLN A 141 -3.52 31.87 18.92
N ARG A 142 -2.43 32.15 19.66
CA ARG A 142 -1.05 32.16 19.11
C ARG A 142 -0.55 30.77 18.79
N ILE A 143 -0.85 29.79 19.64
CA ILE A 143 -0.38 28.42 19.47
C ILE A 143 -1.22 27.61 18.47
N GLY A 144 -2.40 28.12 18.09
CA GLY A 144 -3.33 27.44 17.19
C GLY A 144 -2.71 26.94 15.89
N ARG A 145 -1.76 27.70 15.32
CA ARG A 145 -1.04 27.35 14.08
C ARG A 145 -0.16 26.11 14.19
N ASP A 146 0.29 25.80 15.42
CA ASP A 146 1.24 24.73 15.71
C ASP A 146 0.53 23.44 16.19
N LEU A 147 -0.75 23.51 16.56
CA LEU A 147 -1.56 22.37 17.01
C LEU A 147 -1.62 21.18 16.02
N PRO A 148 -1.66 21.39 14.69
CA PRO A 148 -1.62 20.28 13.74
C PRO A 148 -0.36 19.40 13.89
N ILE A 149 0.75 19.94 14.40
CA ILE A 149 1.98 19.17 14.62
C ILE A 149 1.79 18.19 15.80
N LEU A 150 1.11 18.63 16.87
CA LEU A 150 0.78 17.78 18.02
C LEU A 150 -0.22 16.68 17.64
N LEU A 151 -1.18 16.99 16.76
CA LEU A 151 -2.07 16.00 16.18
C LEU A 151 -1.29 14.94 15.39
N ALA A 152 -0.38 15.37 14.51
CA ALA A 152 0.44 14.45 13.73
C ALA A 152 1.29 13.51 14.61
N LEU A 153 1.83 14.02 15.73
CA LEU A 153 2.62 13.23 16.68
C LEU A 153 1.78 12.22 17.48
N SER A 154 0.51 12.53 17.76
CA SER A 154 -0.39 11.68 18.57
C SER A 154 -1.24 10.71 17.75
N ALA A 155 -1.20 10.79 16.42
CA ALA A 155 -2.08 10.02 15.54
C ALA A 155 -2.08 8.51 15.83
N SER A 156 -3.26 7.97 16.15
CA SER A 156 -3.41 6.58 16.59
C SER A 156 -4.73 5.94 16.13
N SER A 157 -5.40 6.54 15.15
CA SER A 157 -6.73 6.11 14.70
C SER A 157 -6.81 5.92 13.18
N PRO A 158 -6.07 4.95 12.60
CA PRO A 158 -6.13 4.70 11.16
C PRO A 158 -7.36 3.91 10.72
N TYR A 159 -7.93 3.09 11.61
CA TYR A 159 -9.06 2.20 11.30
C TYR A 159 -10.38 2.72 11.88
N TRP A 160 -11.46 2.50 11.14
CA TRP A 160 -12.84 2.75 11.57
C TRP A 160 -13.79 1.81 10.85
N ASN A 161 -14.73 1.21 11.56
CA ASN A 161 -15.68 0.22 11.00
C ASN A 161 -14.99 -0.95 10.27
N GLY A 162 -13.87 -1.42 10.84
CA GLY A 162 -13.10 -2.54 10.33
C GLY A 162 -12.33 -2.24 9.03
N GLN A 163 -12.15 -0.96 8.66
CA GLN A 163 -11.48 -0.56 7.43
C GLN A 163 -10.38 0.45 7.70
N ASP A 164 -9.27 0.37 6.95
CA ASP A 164 -8.30 1.45 6.91
C ASP A 164 -8.96 2.65 6.22
N THR A 165 -9.04 3.75 6.95
CA THR A 165 -9.73 4.96 6.49
C THR A 165 -8.87 5.79 5.53
N GLY A 166 -7.59 5.45 5.43
CA GLY A 166 -6.56 6.27 4.81
C GLY A 166 -6.12 7.47 5.66
N TYR A 167 -6.72 7.75 6.83
CA TYR A 167 -6.26 8.81 7.73
C TYR A 167 -5.30 8.26 8.79
N ALA A 168 -4.36 9.05 9.29
CA ALA A 168 -3.60 8.70 10.49
C ALA A 168 -4.43 8.95 11.77
N SER A 169 -5.31 9.96 11.71
CA SER A 169 -6.32 10.25 12.73
C SER A 169 -7.70 10.42 12.11
N ILE A 170 -8.48 9.35 12.02
CA ILE A 170 -9.91 9.45 11.65
C ILE A 170 -10.71 10.11 12.78
N ARG A 171 -10.28 9.97 14.04
CA ARG A 171 -10.87 10.66 15.20
C ARG A 171 -11.05 12.14 14.91
N THR A 172 -10.04 12.80 14.35
CA THR A 172 -10.12 14.24 14.02
C THR A 172 -11.23 14.54 13.01
N ILE A 173 -11.42 13.69 12.00
CA ILE A 173 -12.46 13.88 10.98
C ILE A 173 -13.85 13.67 11.57
N LEU A 174 -14.02 12.67 12.43
CA LEU A 174 -15.26 12.44 13.16
C LEU A 174 -15.56 13.63 14.08
N TRP A 175 -14.55 14.13 14.78
CA TRP A 175 -14.63 15.23 15.73
C TRP A 175 -15.00 16.56 15.07
N GLN A 176 -14.39 16.90 13.94
CA GLN A 176 -14.60 18.18 13.22
C GLN A 176 -16.05 18.45 12.77
N ARG A 177 -16.93 17.45 12.83
CA ARG A 177 -18.35 17.58 12.47
C ARG A 177 -19.19 18.20 13.60
N TRP A 178 -18.64 18.31 14.81
CA TRP A 178 -19.32 18.94 15.94
C TRP A 178 -19.40 20.47 15.77
N PRO A 179 -20.47 21.15 16.25
CA PRO A 179 -20.71 22.56 15.94
C PRO A 179 -19.65 23.57 16.41
N THR A 180 -18.85 23.19 17.41
CA THR A 180 -17.91 24.06 18.14
C THR A 180 -16.47 23.56 18.07
N THR A 181 -16.19 22.57 17.22
CA THR A 181 -14.83 22.05 17.04
C THR A 181 -13.99 22.93 16.13
N GLY A 182 -12.68 22.87 16.33
CA GLY A 182 -11.70 23.59 15.55
C GLY A 182 -11.16 24.81 16.27
N VAL A 183 -10.85 25.83 15.50
CA VAL A 183 -9.99 26.93 15.91
C VAL A 183 -10.78 28.02 16.62
N LEU A 184 -10.19 28.63 17.65
CA LEU A 184 -10.77 29.80 18.29
C LEU A 184 -10.85 30.96 17.28
N PRO A 185 -11.97 31.71 17.25
CA PRO A 185 -12.00 32.97 16.51
C PRO A 185 -11.05 33.98 17.16
N PRO A 186 -10.66 35.04 16.43
CA PRO A 186 -9.95 36.17 17.03
C PRO A 186 -10.75 36.78 18.19
N LEU A 187 -10.16 36.82 19.38
CA LEU A 187 -10.76 37.31 20.63
C LEU A 187 -9.78 38.24 21.35
N GLY A 188 -10.29 39.37 21.84
CA GLY A 188 -9.49 40.37 22.54
C GLY A 188 -9.38 40.18 24.05
N SER A 189 -10.20 39.32 24.66
CA SER A 189 -10.21 39.09 26.11
C SER A 189 -10.96 37.82 26.52
N ALA A 190 -10.76 37.36 27.75
CA ALA A 190 -11.56 36.35 28.42
C ALA A 190 -13.04 36.73 28.51
N LYS A 191 -13.35 38.01 28.62
CA LYS A 191 -14.73 38.50 28.61
C LYS A 191 -15.41 38.27 27.24
N GLU A 192 -14.69 38.50 26.15
CA GLU A 192 -15.19 38.20 24.80
C GLU A 192 -15.34 36.69 24.58
N TYR A 193 -14.41 35.89 25.11
CA TYR A 193 -14.54 34.43 25.12
C TYR A 193 -15.82 33.98 25.86
N ASP A 194 -16.06 34.49 27.08
CA ASP A 194 -17.24 34.14 27.87
C ASP A 194 -18.53 34.54 27.15
N ALA A 195 -18.56 35.73 26.52
CA ALA A 195 -19.70 36.19 25.74
C ALA A 195 -19.96 35.30 24.49
N LEU A 196 -18.90 34.80 23.85
CA LEU A 196 -19.01 33.84 22.74
C LEU A 196 -19.63 32.52 23.23
N ILE A 197 -19.12 31.95 24.32
CA ILE A 197 -19.66 30.70 24.88
C ILE A 197 -21.11 30.88 25.32
N GLU A 198 -21.42 31.99 26.00
CA GLU A 198 -22.79 32.30 26.41
C GLU A 198 -23.72 32.41 25.18
N SER A 199 -23.28 33.08 24.12
CA SER A 199 -24.06 33.19 22.87
C SER A 199 -24.30 31.82 22.22
N LEU A 200 -23.30 30.94 22.22
CA LEU A 200 -23.43 29.58 21.70
C LEU A 200 -24.43 28.75 22.53
N VAL A 201 -24.40 28.85 23.86
CA VAL A 201 -25.36 28.18 24.74
C VAL A 201 -26.77 28.76 24.56
N GLN A 202 -26.91 30.08 24.51
CA GLN A 202 -28.20 30.75 24.31
C GLN A 202 -28.84 30.43 22.96
N SER A 203 -28.03 30.16 21.93
CA SER A 203 -28.52 29.72 20.62
C SER A 203 -29.23 28.36 20.65
N GLY A 204 -29.01 27.57 21.70
CA GLY A 204 -29.50 26.20 21.83
C GLY A 204 -28.73 25.18 21.00
N VAL A 205 -27.71 25.59 20.22
CA VAL A 205 -26.86 24.69 19.43
C VAL A 205 -25.98 23.83 20.34
N ILE A 206 -25.49 24.37 21.45
CA ILE A 206 -24.80 23.61 22.50
C ILE A 206 -25.56 23.70 23.82
N ALA A 207 -25.55 22.61 24.59
CA ALA A 207 -26.32 22.53 25.84
C ALA A 207 -25.67 23.28 27.01
N ASP A 208 -24.33 23.31 27.06
CA ASP A 208 -23.54 23.91 28.12
C ASP A 208 -22.13 24.28 27.64
N ALA A 209 -21.37 25.00 28.46
CA ALA A 209 -20.00 25.42 28.15
C ALA A 209 -19.01 24.25 27.98
N LYS A 210 -19.29 23.05 28.49
CA LYS A 210 -18.40 21.88 28.32
C LYS A 210 -18.40 21.38 26.88
N MET A 211 -19.45 21.70 26.12
CA MET A 211 -19.55 21.43 24.69
C MET A 211 -18.79 22.44 23.82
N ALA A 212 -17.97 23.33 24.38
CA ALA A 212 -17.05 24.16 23.62
C ALA A 212 -15.81 23.34 23.22
N TYR A 213 -15.88 22.66 22.07
CA TYR A 213 -14.91 21.65 21.65
C TYR A 213 -13.72 22.20 20.84
N PHE A 214 -13.32 23.44 21.10
CA PHE A 214 -12.15 24.04 20.44
C PHE A 214 -10.89 23.17 20.65
N ASP A 215 -10.01 23.15 19.65
CA ASP A 215 -8.79 22.32 19.64
C ASP A 215 -7.86 22.62 20.83
N VAL A 216 -7.90 23.87 21.28
CA VAL A 216 -7.36 24.33 22.56
C VAL A 216 -8.34 25.34 23.17
N ARG A 217 -8.53 25.31 24.50
CA ARG A 217 -9.42 26.25 25.19
C ARG A 217 -8.92 26.61 26.59
N PRO A 218 -9.28 27.80 27.12
CA PRO A 218 -9.28 28.02 28.56
C PRO A 218 -10.24 27.03 29.23
N SER A 219 -9.77 26.30 30.25
CA SER A 219 -10.64 25.37 30.98
C SER A 219 -11.76 26.12 31.69
N SER A 220 -12.93 25.50 31.76
CA SER A 220 -14.13 26.05 32.40
C SER A 220 -14.18 25.82 33.91
N HIS A 221 -13.25 25.02 34.47
CA HIS A 221 -13.31 24.56 35.87
C HIS A 221 -12.01 24.80 36.64
N VAL A 222 -10.88 24.89 35.95
CA VAL A 222 -9.54 25.07 36.54
C VAL A 222 -8.75 26.14 35.77
N PRO A 223 -7.80 26.85 36.41
CA PRO A 223 -7.04 27.93 35.78
C PRO A 223 -5.94 27.38 34.86
N THR A 224 -6.35 26.70 33.78
CA THR A 224 -5.45 26.04 32.83
C THR A 224 -5.87 26.35 31.40
N LEU A 225 -4.92 26.20 30.49
CA LEU A 225 -5.18 25.99 29.08
C LEU A 225 -5.21 24.49 28.79
N GLU A 226 -6.24 24.05 28.08
CA GLU A 226 -6.56 22.64 27.83
C GLU A 226 -6.40 22.32 26.34
N LEU A 227 -5.51 21.39 26.02
CA LEU A 227 -5.30 20.81 24.68
C LEU A 227 -6.28 19.67 24.45
N ARG A 228 -7.00 19.68 23.32
CA ARG A 228 -8.00 18.65 22.96
C ARG A 228 -7.82 18.03 21.57
N VAL A 229 -6.86 18.55 20.80
CA VAL A 229 -6.63 18.12 19.42
C VAL A 229 -6.11 16.68 19.32
N SER A 230 -5.34 16.22 20.31
CA SER A 230 -4.61 14.95 20.27
C SER A 230 -5.51 13.72 20.35
N ASP A 231 -5.15 12.68 19.59
CA ASP A 231 -5.68 11.34 19.81
C ASP A 231 -5.11 10.76 21.12
N ALA A 232 -5.72 9.69 21.62
CA ALA A 232 -5.13 8.92 22.71
C ALA A 232 -3.82 8.23 22.26
N CYS A 233 -2.83 8.11 23.14
CA CYS A 233 -1.52 7.54 22.82
C CYS A 233 -1.31 6.18 23.50
N PRO A 234 -1.13 5.06 22.77
CA PRO A 234 -0.85 3.76 23.39
C PRO A 234 0.45 3.77 24.18
N VAL A 235 1.48 4.40 23.64
CA VAL A 235 2.78 4.55 24.28
C VAL A 235 2.76 5.82 25.14
N VAL A 236 2.99 5.69 26.45
CA VAL A 236 2.95 6.82 27.40
C VAL A 236 3.98 7.89 27.02
N ASP A 237 5.16 7.49 26.56
CA ASP A 237 6.21 8.39 26.10
C ASP A 237 5.74 9.35 24.99
N ASP A 238 4.83 8.92 24.10
CA ASP A 238 4.25 9.77 23.06
C ASP A 238 3.32 10.85 23.67
N ALA A 239 2.53 10.52 24.69
CA ALA A 239 1.73 11.51 25.43
C ALA A 239 2.61 12.53 26.17
N ILE A 240 3.74 12.09 26.74
CA ILE A 240 4.70 12.97 27.42
C ILE A 240 5.39 13.92 26.44
N LEU A 241 5.73 13.45 25.24
CA LEU A 241 6.24 14.30 24.17
C LEU A 241 5.25 15.42 23.84
N VAL A 242 3.97 15.07 23.64
CA VAL A 242 2.90 16.07 23.37
C VAL A 242 2.77 17.05 24.54
N ALA A 243 2.81 16.58 25.79
CA ALA A 243 2.73 17.43 26.97
C ALA A 243 3.90 18.41 27.09
N GLY A 244 5.13 17.96 26.84
CA GLY A 244 6.32 18.80 26.86
C GLY A 244 6.30 19.88 25.79
N LEU A 245 5.93 19.52 24.56
CA LEU A 245 5.79 20.48 23.46
C LEU A 245 4.67 21.49 23.73
N PHE A 246 3.50 21.04 24.18
CA PHE A 246 2.38 21.93 24.50
C PHE A 246 2.74 22.90 25.63
N ARG A 247 3.38 22.41 26.71
CA ARG A 247 3.86 23.26 27.80
C ARG A 247 4.85 24.32 27.33
N ALA A 248 5.81 23.93 26.48
CA ALA A 248 6.77 24.87 25.91
C ALA A 248 6.12 25.87 24.94
N MET A 249 5.09 25.46 24.19
CA MET A 249 4.29 26.37 23.34
C MET A 249 3.57 27.42 24.17
N VAL A 250 2.95 27.03 25.28
CA VAL A 250 2.30 27.94 26.24
C VAL A 250 3.32 28.94 26.78
N ARG A 251 4.47 28.46 27.28
CA ARG A 251 5.53 29.34 27.81
C ARG A 251 6.12 30.26 26.75
N SER A 252 6.37 29.76 25.55
CA SER A 252 6.89 30.58 24.44
C SER A 252 5.90 31.68 24.05
N ALA A 253 4.61 31.37 23.99
CA ALA A 253 3.57 32.36 23.68
C ALA A 253 3.42 33.41 24.79
N GLU A 254 3.50 33.01 26.06
CA GLU A 254 3.54 33.92 27.21
C GLU A 254 4.72 34.90 27.12
N LEU A 255 5.93 34.40 26.84
CA LEU A 255 7.12 35.26 26.66
C LEU A 255 6.97 36.23 25.48
N ASP A 256 6.33 35.81 24.39
CA ASP A 256 6.03 36.69 23.25
C ASP A 256 5.05 37.81 23.63
N ILE A 257 4.04 37.51 24.44
CA ILE A 257 3.07 38.48 24.95
C ILE A 257 3.76 39.49 25.87
N GLU A 258 4.60 39.02 26.80
CA GLU A 258 5.39 39.88 27.70
C GLU A 258 6.33 40.83 26.93
N ARG A 259 6.89 40.36 25.81
CA ARG A 259 7.74 41.14 24.91
C ARG A 259 6.97 42.08 23.98
N GLY A 260 5.63 42.01 23.97
CA GLY A 260 4.78 42.82 23.09
C GLY A 260 4.84 42.38 21.63
N VAL A 261 5.15 41.12 21.34
CA VAL A 261 5.11 40.57 19.98
C VAL A 261 3.64 40.56 19.51
N PRO A 262 3.31 41.21 18.37
CA PRO A 262 1.94 41.28 17.89
C PRO A 262 1.42 39.90 17.47
N TYR A 263 0.15 39.63 17.78
CA TYR A 263 -0.55 38.46 17.26
C TYR A 263 -0.78 38.60 15.74
N VAL A 264 -0.45 37.55 14.99
CA VAL A 264 -0.69 37.47 13.55
C VAL A 264 -1.75 36.38 13.30
N PRO A 265 -2.99 36.75 12.94
CA PRO A 265 -4.04 35.78 12.72
C PRO A 265 -3.78 34.95 11.46
N VAL A 266 -3.99 33.65 11.58
CA VAL A 266 -4.01 32.73 10.44
C VAL A 266 -5.45 32.65 9.92
N ALA A 267 -5.61 32.65 8.60
CA ALA A 267 -6.93 32.48 8.01
C ALA A 267 -7.51 31.10 8.39
N ALA A 268 -8.73 31.06 8.93
CA ALA A 268 -9.35 29.83 9.40
C ALA A 268 -9.37 28.68 8.35
N PRO A 269 -9.60 28.93 7.04
CA PRO A 269 -9.48 27.86 6.03
C PRO A 269 -8.10 27.22 5.97
N LEU A 270 -7.03 27.99 6.18
CA LEU A 270 -5.67 27.48 6.15
C LEU A 270 -5.36 26.61 7.37
N GLN A 271 -5.82 27.03 8.56
CA GLN A 271 -5.64 26.24 9.78
C GLN A 271 -6.45 24.94 9.75
N ARG A 272 -7.67 24.96 9.19
CA ARG A 272 -8.44 23.73 8.92
C ARG A 272 -7.72 22.82 7.92
N ALA A 273 -7.14 23.38 6.84
CA ALA A 273 -6.37 22.61 5.89
C ALA A 273 -5.12 21.97 6.53
N ALA A 274 -4.42 22.69 7.41
CA ALA A 274 -3.27 22.16 8.16
C ALA A 274 -3.68 21.02 9.10
N THR A 275 -4.79 21.18 9.82
CA THR A 275 -5.34 20.14 10.72
C THR A 275 -5.78 18.91 9.94
N TRP A 276 -6.48 19.09 8.81
CA TRP A 276 -6.87 18.00 7.93
C TRP A 276 -5.65 17.28 7.34
N GLN A 277 -4.63 18.01 6.90
CA GLN A 277 -3.39 17.46 6.38
C GLN A 277 -2.67 16.61 7.44
N ALA A 278 -2.58 17.11 8.68
CA ALA A 278 -2.01 16.36 9.79
C ALA A 278 -2.82 15.09 10.11
N ALA A 279 -4.15 15.19 10.15
CA ALA A 279 -5.02 14.02 10.34
C ALA A 279 -4.85 12.99 9.22
N ARG A 280 -4.66 13.42 7.97
CA ARG A 280 -4.51 12.53 6.81
C ARG A 280 -3.13 11.86 6.75
N ALA A 281 -2.08 12.61 7.04
CA ALA A 281 -0.70 12.22 6.75
C ALA A 281 0.07 11.71 7.97
N GLY A 282 -0.29 12.11 9.20
CA GLY A 282 0.52 11.82 10.38
C GLY A 282 1.98 12.27 10.19
N LEU A 283 2.93 11.43 10.61
CA LEU A 283 4.37 11.67 10.42
C LEU A 283 4.95 11.07 9.14
N SER A 284 4.20 10.22 8.43
CA SER A 284 4.68 9.51 7.23
C SER A 284 4.58 10.35 5.95
N GLY A 285 3.82 11.46 5.95
CA GLY A 285 3.68 12.35 4.80
C GLY A 285 4.25 13.76 5.00
N THR A 286 3.58 14.74 4.39
CA THR A 286 3.91 16.16 4.51
C THR A 286 2.93 16.87 5.43
N LEU A 287 3.42 17.86 6.17
CA LEU A 287 2.62 18.80 6.95
C LEU A 287 2.71 20.18 6.31
N LEU A 288 1.75 21.05 6.62
CA LEU A 288 1.90 22.47 6.33
C LEU A 288 2.81 23.10 7.40
N ASP A 289 3.84 23.82 6.97
CA ASP A 289 4.66 24.59 7.91
C ASP A 289 3.82 25.71 8.55
N PRO A 290 4.06 26.06 9.83
CA PRO A 290 3.24 27.02 10.57
C PRO A 290 3.60 28.49 10.25
N THR A 291 4.08 28.77 9.03
CA THR A 291 4.44 30.12 8.59
C THR A 291 3.25 30.85 7.94
N THR A 292 3.40 32.15 7.71
CA THR A 292 2.37 32.95 7.02
C THR A 292 2.21 32.57 5.53
N HIS A 293 3.20 31.86 4.97
CA HIS A 293 3.20 31.36 3.60
C HIS A 293 3.32 29.83 3.64
N ALA A 294 2.25 29.18 4.09
CA ALA A 294 2.26 27.75 4.35
C ALA A 294 2.59 26.92 3.09
N GLU A 295 3.66 26.13 3.17
CA GLU A 295 4.12 25.18 2.18
C GLU A 295 4.07 23.76 2.75
N ARG A 296 3.96 22.76 1.86
CA ARG A 296 4.03 21.36 2.26
C ARG A 296 5.48 20.96 2.46
N VAL A 297 5.81 20.54 3.68
CA VAL A 297 7.16 20.13 4.08
C VAL A 297 7.08 18.72 4.71
N PRO A 298 8.08 17.84 4.52
CA PRO A 298 8.11 16.55 5.21
C PRO A 298 7.94 16.71 6.73
N ALA A 299 7.06 15.90 7.32
CA ALA A 299 6.70 16.02 8.75
C ALA A 299 7.90 16.06 9.71
N PRO A 300 8.98 15.25 9.52
CA PRO A 300 10.16 15.31 10.39
C PRO A 300 10.85 16.69 10.39
N GLY A 301 10.82 17.40 9.26
CA GLY A 301 11.36 18.75 9.15
C GLY A 301 10.55 19.73 10.01
N VAL A 302 9.22 19.67 9.91
CA VAL A 302 8.31 20.53 10.66
C VAL A 302 8.43 20.30 12.18
N VAL A 303 8.51 19.04 12.62
CA VAL A 303 8.70 18.69 14.04
C VAL A 303 10.04 19.21 14.58
N ARG A 304 11.15 19.00 13.86
CA ARG A 304 12.47 19.52 14.27
C ARG A 304 12.49 21.04 14.34
N SER A 305 11.88 21.72 13.36
CA SER A 305 11.76 23.18 13.36
C SER A 305 10.91 23.72 14.50
N LEU A 306 9.87 22.99 14.94
CA LEU A 306 9.11 23.32 16.15
C LEU A 306 10.00 23.23 17.39
N ILE A 307 10.73 22.13 17.57
CA ILE A 307 11.59 21.91 18.73
C ILE A 307 12.69 22.98 18.82
N GLU A 308 13.34 23.31 17.71
CA GLU A 308 14.35 24.38 17.69
C GLU A 308 13.76 25.74 18.06
N ARG A 309 12.55 26.06 17.59
CA ARG A 309 11.85 27.30 17.96
C ARG A 309 11.49 27.34 19.44
N LEU A 310 11.07 26.20 20.01
CA LEU A 310 10.67 26.08 21.41
C LEU A 310 11.85 25.86 22.37
N ARG A 311 13.05 25.63 21.85
CA ARG A 311 14.24 25.28 22.64
C ARG A 311 14.49 26.20 23.84
N PRO A 312 14.40 27.55 23.74
CA PRO A 312 14.61 28.41 24.92
C PRO A 312 13.61 28.14 26.05
N ALA A 313 12.33 27.90 25.73
CA ALA A 313 11.31 27.58 26.71
C ALA A 313 11.50 26.16 27.29
N LEU A 314 11.88 25.20 26.44
CA LEU A 314 12.20 23.84 26.87
C LEU A 314 13.41 23.80 27.82
N GLU A 315 14.46 24.57 27.53
CA GLU A 315 15.66 24.70 28.39
C GLU A 315 15.32 25.40 29.72
N GLU A 316 14.47 26.43 29.71
CA GLU A 316 13.96 27.07 30.93
C GLU A 316 13.21 26.09 31.84
N LEU A 317 12.38 25.23 31.24
CA LEU A 317 11.57 24.23 31.95
C LEU A 317 12.36 22.98 32.36
N GLY A 318 13.58 22.79 31.83
CA GLY A 318 14.37 21.57 32.02
C GLY A 318 13.91 20.37 31.19
N ASP A 319 13.08 20.59 30.17
CA ASP A 319 12.42 19.54 29.36
C ASP A 319 13.16 19.21 28.06
N TYR A 320 14.16 20.01 27.66
CA TYR A 320 14.73 19.94 26.31
C TYR A 320 15.31 18.58 25.94
N GLU A 321 16.13 17.99 26.82
CA GLU A 321 16.78 16.70 26.54
C GLU A 321 15.74 15.57 26.39
N GLU A 322 14.76 15.51 27.29
CA GLU A 322 13.69 14.51 27.26
C GLU A 322 12.81 14.68 26.01
N VAL A 323 12.35 15.91 25.70
CA VAL A 323 11.54 16.18 24.51
C VAL A 323 12.30 15.88 23.21
N ALA A 324 13.57 16.26 23.13
CA ALA A 324 14.39 16.00 21.95
C ALA A 324 14.61 14.49 21.73
N GLU A 325 14.87 13.74 22.80
CA GLU A 325 15.04 12.28 22.73
C GLU A 325 13.74 11.58 22.31
N LEU A 326 12.62 11.94 22.94
CA LEU A 326 11.31 11.38 22.62
C LEU A 326 10.91 11.69 21.17
N ALA A 327 11.08 12.94 20.73
CA ALA A 327 10.79 13.31 19.35
C ALA A 327 11.66 12.54 18.35
N ALA A 328 12.95 12.40 18.61
CA ALA A 328 13.84 11.61 17.76
C ALA A 328 13.39 10.14 17.69
N ARG A 329 12.94 9.58 18.82
CA ARG A 329 12.43 8.20 18.89
C ARG A 329 11.13 8.02 18.12
N THR A 330 10.12 8.88 18.33
CA THR A 330 8.83 8.82 17.62
C THR A 330 9.03 9.02 16.10
N LEU A 331 9.91 9.93 15.68
CA LEU A 331 10.23 10.13 14.26
C LEU A 331 10.89 8.90 13.60
N VAL A 332 11.57 8.05 14.38
CA VAL A 332 12.20 6.81 13.90
C VAL A 332 11.20 5.65 13.94
N GLN A 333 10.45 5.51 15.04
CA GLN A 333 9.54 4.39 15.27
C GLN A 333 8.18 4.54 14.56
N GLY A 334 7.83 5.77 14.14
CA GLY A 334 6.49 6.10 13.67
C GLY A 334 5.49 6.26 14.81
N THR A 335 4.32 6.79 14.46
CA THR A 335 3.17 6.94 15.35
C THR A 335 2.49 5.61 15.60
N SER A 336 1.52 5.56 16.53
CA SER A 336 0.69 4.36 16.69
C SER A 336 -0.06 4.02 15.40
N ALA A 337 -0.53 5.00 14.63
CA ALA A 337 -1.18 4.73 13.35
C ALA A 337 -0.25 4.01 12.36
N ASP A 338 1.03 4.39 12.31
CA ASP A 338 2.03 3.73 11.46
C ASP A 338 2.28 2.29 11.94
N ARG A 339 2.39 2.07 13.26
CA ARG A 339 2.61 0.73 13.83
C ARG A 339 1.40 -0.19 13.68
N GLN A 340 0.18 0.33 13.77
CA GLN A 340 -1.05 -0.43 13.55
C GLN A 340 -1.19 -0.90 12.10
N ARG A 341 -0.87 -0.03 11.13
CA ARG A 341 -0.81 -0.42 9.71
C ARG A 341 0.28 -1.44 9.44
N ALA A 342 1.44 -1.28 10.08
CA ALA A 342 2.50 -2.27 9.99
C ALA A 342 2.01 -3.65 10.49
N ALA A 343 1.36 -3.72 11.64
CA ALA A 343 0.81 -4.97 12.18
C ALA A 343 -0.18 -5.65 11.22
N TYR A 344 -1.13 -4.88 10.70
CA TYR A 344 -2.10 -5.40 9.73
C TYR A 344 -1.42 -5.86 8.44
N ALA A 345 -0.43 -5.13 7.94
CA ALA A 345 0.31 -5.53 6.76
C ALA A 345 1.08 -6.85 6.95
N GLU A 346 1.43 -7.23 8.19
CA GLU A 346 2.12 -8.50 8.46
C GLU A 346 1.18 -9.71 8.53
N SER A 347 -0.07 -9.54 8.96
CA SER A 347 -0.99 -10.67 9.18
C SER A 347 -2.30 -10.62 8.39
N GLY A 348 -2.70 -9.46 7.90
CA GLY A 348 -3.99 -9.22 7.26
C GLY A 348 -5.15 -9.21 8.25
N SER A 349 -4.87 -9.12 9.56
CA SER A 349 -5.86 -9.29 10.62
C SER A 349 -5.92 -8.09 11.56
N LEU A 350 -7.11 -7.51 11.72
CA LEU A 350 -7.35 -6.46 12.72
C LEU A 350 -7.29 -7.00 14.15
N ASP A 351 -7.43 -8.30 14.34
CA ASP A 351 -7.29 -8.95 15.63
C ASP A 351 -5.86 -8.81 16.18
N ASP A 352 -4.85 -8.95 15.31
CA ASP A 352 -3.45 -8.76 15.69
C ASP A 352 -3.14 -7.27 15.94
N VAL A 353 -3.78 -6.38 15.18
CA VAL A 353 -3.71 -4.93 15.44
C VAL A 353 -4.29 -4.61 16.82
N MET A 354 -5.42 -5.23 17.17
CA MET A 354 -6.07 -5.06 18.47
C MET A 354 -5.15 -5.57 19.60
N ASP A 355 -4.59 -6.76 19.45
CA ASP A 355 -3.65 -7.33 20.42
C ASP A 355 -2.41 -6.44 20.60
N GLN A 356 -1.89 -5.88 19.51
CA GLN A 356 -0.76 -4.95 19.56
C GLN A 356 -1.09 -3.68 20.34
N VAL A 357 -2.21 -2.99 20.06
CA VAL A 357 -2.53 -1.72 20.75
C VAL A 357 -2.82 -1.94 22.23
N VAL A 358 -3.41 -3.09 22.58
CA VAL A 358 -3.60 -3.52 23.98
C VAL A 358 -2.26 -3.81 24.65
N ALA A 359 -1.33 -4.47 23.96
CA ALA A 359 0.01 -4.76 24.48
C ALA A 359 0.87 -3.48 24.63
N GLU A 360 0.80 -2.54 23.69
CA GLU A 360 1.46 -1.24 23.79
C GLU A 360 0.92 -0.42 24.96
N THR A 361 -0.41 -0.34 25.10
CA THR A 361 -1.08 0.46 26.16
C THR A 361 -0.74 -0.03 27.56
N GLN A 362 -0.66 -1.35 27.74
CA GLN A 362 -0.39 -2.01 29.02
C GLN A 362 1.11 -2.31 29.24
N GLY A 363 1.94 -2.00 28.24
CA GLY A 363 3.36 -2.26 28.22
C GLY A 363 4.20 -1.24 28.99
N PRO A 364 5.52 -1.24 28.78
CA PRO A 364 6.39 -0.23 29.37
C PRO A 364 6.12 1.16 28.76
N PRO A 365 6.46 2.25 29.48
CA PRO A 365 6.15 3.62 29.02
C PRO A 365 6.74 3.96 27.65
N SER A 366 7.90 3.39 27.32
CA SER A 366 8.64 3.58 26.08
C SER A 366 8.13 2.75 24.89
N GLY A 367 7.06 1.97 25.07
CA GLY A 367 6.59 1.00 24.10
C GLY A 367 7.34 -0.33 24.15
N LEU A 368 6.78 -1.34 23.48
CA LEU A 368 7.30 -2.70 23.49
C LEU A 368 8.73 -2.75 22.94
N PRO A 369 9.65 -3.50 23.58
CA PRO A 369 10.98 -3.70 23.03
C PRO A 369 10.88 -4.45 21.69
N ALA A 370 11.71 -4.06 20.73
CA ALA A 370 11.77 -4.72 19.44
C ALA A 370 12.80 -5.86 19.46
N ASP A 371 12.39 -7.05 19.01
CA ASP A 371 13.20 -8.28 19.07
C ASP A 371 14.38 -8.29 18.10
N VAL A 372 14.29 -7.56 16.98
CA VAL A 372 15.34 -7.51 15.94
C VAL A 372 16.00 -6.12 15.88
N PRO A 373 17.33 -6.01 16.00
CA PRO A 373 18.04 -4.74 15.86
C PRO A 373 17.84 -4.06 14.51
N ALA A 374 17.80 -2.73 14.51
CA ALA A 374 17.76 -1.92 13.29
C ALA A 374 19.01 -2.08 12.41
N LEU A 375 18.82 -2.02 11.10
CA LEU A 375 19.88 -1.98 10.10
C LEU A 375 20.38 -0.53 9.93
N GLY A 376 21.26 -0.09 10.83
CA GLY A 376 21.73 1.31 10.85
C GLY A 376 22.44 1.80 9.58
N ALA A 377 22.96 0.89 8.73
CA ALA A 377 23.62 1.22 7.47
C ALA A 377 22.70 1.10 6.24
N TYR A 378 21.49 0.56 6.39
CA TYR A 378 20.55 0.38 5.28
C TYR A 378 19.68 1.63 5.11
N PRO A 379 19.72 2.31 3.96
CA PRO A 379 18.92 3.51 3.71
C PRO A 379 17.47 3.12 3.38
N ALA A 380 16.73 2.64 4.37
CA ALA A 380 15.34 2.23 4.21
C ALA A 380 14.50 3.33 3.55
N ARG A 381 13.65 2.94 2.59
CA ARG A 381 12.73 3.84 1.90
C ARG A 381 11.32 3.64 2.43
N ALA A 382 10.46 4.63 2.24
CA ALA A 382 9.02 4.43 2.42
C ALA A 382 8.55 3.31 1.49
N GLY A 383 7.75 2.38 2.01
CA GLY A 383 7.32 1.18 1.27
C GLY A 383 8.38 0.11 1.07
N ASP A 384 9.46 0.07 1.86
CA ASP A 384 10.35 -1.08 1.82
C ASP A 384 9.65 -2.35 2.34
N GLU A 385 9.71 -3.41 1.52
CA GLU A 385 8.93 -4.64 1.72
C GLU A 385 9.55 -5.58 2.74
N ALA A 386 10.82 -5.41 3.08
CA ALA A 386 11.50 -6.25 4.09
C ALA A 386 11.89 -5.46 5.33
N ILE A 387 12.11 -4.15 5.21
CA ILE A 387 12.57 -3.27 6.28
C ILE A 387 11.47 -2.25 6.61
N GLY A 388 10.86 -2.40 7.78
CA GLY A 388 9.83 -1.50 8.28
C GLY A 388 10.37 -0.28 9.03
N LEU A 389 9.52 0.26 9.89
CA LEU A 389 9.79 1.45 10.71
C LEU A 389 11.08 1.30 11.54
N GLY A 390 11.81 2.41 11.68
CA GLY A 390 13.08 2.44 12.40
C GLY A 390 14.20 1.61 11.77
N SER A 391 14.14 1.36 10.46
CA SER A 391 15.08 0.50 9.72
C SER A 391 15.16 -0.92 10.28
N ARG A 392 14.06 -1.45 10.84
CA ARG A 392 14.02 -2.80 11.40
C ARG A 392 13.46 -3.81 10.39
N PRO A 393 13.99 -5.04 10.34
CA PRO A 393 13.38 -6.09 9.54
C PRO A 393 11.93 -6.32 9.99
N ARG A 394 11.03 -6.44 9.02
CA ARG A 394 9.67 -6.91 9.25
C ARG A 394 9.70 -8.33 9.82
N PRO A 395 8.74 -8.72 10.67
CA PRO A 395 8.67 -10.06 11.25
C PRO A 395 8.91 -11.20 10.26
N VAL A 396 8.25 -11.19 9.10
CA VAL A 396 8.41 -12.27 8.10
C VAL A 396 9.83 -12.35 7.49
N TYR A 397 10.60 -11.25 7.57
CA TYR A 397 11.98 -11.17 7.08
C TYR A 397 13.03 -11.28 8.19
N SER A 398 12.65 -11.43 9.47
CA SER A 398 13.60 -11.41 10.60
C SER A 398 14.73 -12.39 10.41
N ASP A 399 14.41 -13.59 9.96
CA ASP A 399 15.34 -14.71 9.86
C ASP A 399 16.22 -14.59 8.62
N VAL A 400 15.63 -14.20 7.48
CA VAL A 400 16.36 -13.94 6.22
C VAL A 400 17.37 -12.80 6.42
N ILE A 401 16.95 -11.70 7.03
CA ILE A 401 17.83 -10.55 7.25
C ILE A 401 18.89 -10.86 8.31
N SER A 402 18.54 -11.62 9.36
CA SER A 402 19.54 -12.07 10.35
C SER A 402 20.59 -12.97 9.69
N TYR A 403 20.17 -13.91 8.83
CA TYR A 403 21.05 -14.78 8.06
C TYR A 403 22.05 -13.98 7.21
N VAL A 404 21.60 -12.92 6.53
CA VAL A 404 22.48 -12.05 5.75
C VAL A 404 23.40 -11.22 6.65
N ARG A 405 22.86 -10.65 7.73
CA ARG A 405 23.59 -9.75 8.65
C ARG A 405 24.71 -10.44 9.43
N GLU A 406 24.53 -11.72 9.77
CA GLU A 406 25.51 -12.50 10.53
C GLU A 406 26.76 -12.88 9.72
N ARG A 407 26.74 -12.66 8.40
CA ARG A 407 27.86 -12.97 7.50
C ARG A 407 28.78 -11.77 7.31
N SER A 408 30.06 -12.06 7.11
CA SER A 408 31.03 -11.03 6.71
C SER A 408 30.80 -10.62 5.25
N ARG A 409 31.27 -9.43 4.88
CA ARG A 409 31.20 -8.95 3.49
C ARG A 409 31.86 -9.95 2.52
N ASP A 410 33.04 -10.46 2.88
CA ASP A 410 33.78 -11.42 2.07
C ASP A 410 33.02 -12.73 1.87
N ASP A 411 32.25 -13.17 2.87
CA ASP A 411 31.43 -14.38 2.74
C ASP A 411 30.21 -14.16 1.84
N LEU A 412 29.61 -12.96 1.90
CA LEU A 412 28.53 -12.57 0.99
C LEU A 412 29.03 -12.46 -0.45
N GLU A 413 30.20 -11.86 -0.68
CA GLU A 413 30.82 -11.79 -2.02
C GLU A 413 31.11 -13.19 -2.58
N LYS A 414 31.61 -14.12 -1.76
CA LYS A 414 31.78 -15.54 -2.19
C LYS A 414 30.47 -16.22 -2.57
N LEU A 415 29.37 -15.94 -1.87
CA LEU A 415 28.06 -16.48 -2.24
C LEU A 415 27.58 -15.89 -3.58
N GLN A 416 27.85 -14.61 -3.85
CA GLN A 416 27.56 -14.00 -5.13
C GLN A 416 28.40 -14.64 -6.26
N ASP A 417 29.67 -14.94 -6.02
CA ASP A 417 30.52 -15.67 -6.98
C ASP A 417 30.02 -17.10 -7.22
N GLN A 418 29.54 -17.80 -6.19
CA GLN A 418 28.96 -19.14 -6.31
C GLN A 418 27.66 -19.15 -7.11
N ARG A 419 26.78 -18.17 -6.87
CA ARG A 419 25.60 -17.95 -7.70
C ARG A 419 26.00 -17.75 -9.15
N ASP A 420 26.96 -16.87 -9.39
CA ASP A 420 27.41 -16.52 -10.74
C ASP A 420 27.90 -17.76 -11.50
N ALA A 421 28.69 -18.60 -10.84
CA ALA A 421 29.14 -19.88 -11.39
C ALA A 421 27.98 -20.86 -11.64
N TRP A 422 27.02 -20.94 -10.71
CA TRP A 422 25.85 -21.80 -10.88
C TRP A 422 25.01 -21.39 -12.09
N SER A 423 24.78 -20.09 -12.27
CA SER A 423 24.05 -19.56 -13.43
C SER A 423 24.73 -19.89 -14.76
N ASP A 424 26.08 -19.80 -14.80
CA ASP A 424 26.86 -20.14 -15.98
C ASP A 424 26.80 -21.65 -16.29
N ASP A 425 26.89 -22.51 -15.25
CA ASP A 425 26.82 -23.97 -15.38
C ASP A 425 25.44 -24.47 -15.86
N GLU A 426 24.36 -23.87 -15.36
CA GLU A 426 22.98 -24.19 -15.74
C GLU A 426 22.52 -23.45 -17.02
N GLY A 427 23.36 -22.60 -17.60
CA GLY A 427 23.05 -21.83 -18.81
C GLY A 427 21.91 -20.82 -18.62
N LEU A 428 21.70 -20.33 -17.40
CA LEU A 428 20.66 -19.38 -17.03
C LEU A 428 20.93 -18.01 -17.70
N THR A 429 20.36 -17.83 -18.88
CA THR A 429 20.71 -16.74 -19.81
C THR A 429 19.48 -16.01 -20.37
N VAL A 430 19.71 -14.80 -20.85
CA VAL A 430 18.74 -13.94 -21.55
C VAL A 430 19.43 -13.28 -22.74
N VAL A 431 18.75 -13.18 -23.88
CA VAL A 431 19.32 -12.48 -25.06
C VAL A 431 18.87 -11.03 -25.03
N LEU A 432 19.83 -10.11 -24.95
CA LEU A 432 19.62 -8.66 -24.90
C LEU A 432 20.39 -8.01 -26.05
N ASN A 433 19.72 -7.22 -26.88
CA ASN A 433 20.33 -6.56 -28.05
C ASN A 433 21.10 -7.51 -28.98
N GLY A 434 20.68 -8.78 -29.07
CA GLY A 434 21.35 -9.81 -29.88
C GLY A 434 22.56 -10.48 -29.22
N GLU A 435 22.88 -10.13 -27.97
CA GLU A 435 23.95 -10.74 -27.18
C GLU A 435 23.38 -11.60 -26.05
N THR A 436 23.90 -12.81 -25.89
CA THR A 436 23.54 -13.70 -24.77
C THR A 436 24.22 -13.21 -23.50
N ASN A 437 23.41 -12.81 -22.53
CA ASN A 437 23.84 -12.34 -21.22
C ASN A 437 23.38 -13.31 -20.13
N ARG A 438 24.09 -13.32 -19.00
CA ARG A 438 23.64 -14.05 -17.80
C ARG A 438 22.38 -13.39 -17.25
N PHE A 439 21.45 -14.19 -16.75
CA PHE A 439 20.30 -13.69 -16.03
C PHE A 439 20.64 -13.59 -14.54
N ASP A 440 20.86 -12.35 -14.06
CA ASP A 440 21.30 -12.09 -12.69
C ASP A 440 20.15 -12.26 -11.68
N VAL A 441 20.36 -13.08 -10.65
CA VAL A 441 19.40 -13.31 -9.57
C VAL A 441 19.99 -12.85 -8.23
N ASP A 442 19.27 -12.08 -7.45
CA ASP A 442 19.72 -11.65 -6.13
C ASP A 442 19.49 -12.74 -5.07
N LEU A 443 20.40 -12.81 -4.08
CA LEU A 443 20.35 -13.82 -3.02
C LEU A 443 19.32 -13.52 -1.92
N VAL A 444 18.77 -12.30 -1.85
CA VAL A 444 17.73 -11.95 -0.88
C VAL A 444 16.35 -12.17 -1.54
N PRO A 445 15.62 -13.23 -1.14
CA PRO A 445 14.31 -13.56 -1.70
C PRO A 445 13.28 -12.50 -1.32
N ARG A 446 12.25 -12.34 -2.15
CA ARG A 446 11.07 -11.52 -1.84
C ARG A 446 9.95 -12.43 -1.34
N ILE A 447 9.39 -12.13 -0.19
CA ILE A 447 8.30 -12.89 0.43
C ILE A 447 6.95 -12.22 0.13
N VAL A 448 5.99 -13.02 -0.35
CA VAL A 448 4.57 -12.67 -0.48
C VAL A 448 3.81 -13.55 0.50
N ILE A 449 3.27 -12.95 1.54
CA ILE A 449 2.59 -13.65 2.64
C ILE A 449 1.21 -14.18 2.22
N ALA A 450 0.67 -15.15 2.97
CA ALA A 450 -0.50 -15.93 2.55
C ALA A 450 -1.73 -15.07 2.23
N HIS A 451 -2.05 -14.07 3.06
CA HIS A 451 -3.20 -13.20 2.80
C HIS A 451 -3.00 -12.29 1.58
N GLU A 452 -1.76 -11.81 1.34
CA GLU A 452 -1.43 -11.04 0.14
C GLU A 452 -1.55 -11.92 -1.10
N TRP A 453 -1.05 -13.16 -1.04
CA TRP A 453 -1.20 -14.11 -2.13
C TRP A 453 -2.66 -14.44 -2.41
N ALA A 454 -3.50 -14.60 -1.39
CA ALA A 454 -4.95 -14.81 -1.56
C ALA A 454 -5.62 -13.63 -2.28
N MET A 455 -5.31 -12.39 -1.87
CA MET A 455 -5.79 -11.17 -2.55
C MET A 455 -5.33 -11.12 -4.01
N LEU A 456 -4.04 -11.38 -4.26
CA LEU A 456 -3.47 -11.39 -5.61
C LEU A 456 -4.12 -12.48 -6.48
N ARG A 457 -4.26 -13.70 -5.97
CA ARG A 457 -4.94 -14.80 -6.65
C ARG A 457 -6.36 -14.40 -7.06
N ASP A 458 -7.18 -13.99 -6.10
CA ASP A 458 -8.60 -13.73 -6.35
C ASP A 458 -8.79 -12.56 -7.33
N GLY A 459 -7.99 -11.49 -7.21
CA GLY A 459 -8.07 -10.35 -8.10
C GLY A 459 -7.50 -10.59 -9.50
N LEU A 460 -6.43 -11.37 -9.63
CA LEU A 460 -5.88 -11.73 -10.94
C LEU A 460 -6.76 -12.73 -11.68
N GLU A 461 -7.38 -13.67 -10.97
CA GLU A 461 -8.36 -14.59 -11.56
C GLU A 461 -9.61 -13.84 -12.06
N GLN A 462 -10.12 -12.88 -11.28
CA GLN A 462 -11.20 -11.98 -11.70
C GLN A 462 -10.82 -11.23 -12.99
N ARG A 463 -9.63 -10.61 -12.99
CA ARG A 463 -9.13 -9.83 -14.13
C ARG A 463 -8.97 -10.70 -15.39
N ALA A 464 -8.37 -11.88 -15.25
CA ALA A 464 -8.19 -12.82 -16.35
C ALA A 464 -9.52 -13.30 -16.94
N ARG A 465 -10.53 -13.59 -16.10
CA ARG A 465 -11.88 -13.94 -16.58
C ARG A 465 -12.49 -12.83 -17.44
N ALA A 466 -12.42 -11.58 -16.98
CA ALA A 466 -12.96 -10.44 -17.73
C ALA A 466 -12.22 -10.24 -19.07
N LEU A 467 -10.89 -10.38 -19.09
CA LEU A 467 -10.09 -10.26 -20.31
C LEU A 467 -10.35 -11.40 -21.32
N GLU A 468 -10.51 -12.64 -20.85
CA GLU A 468 -10.90 -13.76 -21.72
C GLU A 468 -12.31 -13.54 -22.29
N MET A 469 -13.27 -13.10 -21.47
CA MET A 469 -14.63 -12.79 -21.95
C MET A 469 -14.62 -11.63 -22.97
N PHE A 470 -13.79 -10.62 -22.74
CA PHE A 470 -13.56 -9.53 -23.69
C PHE A 470 -13.04 -10.03 -25.04
N LEU A 471 -11.97 -10.84 -25.02
CA LEU A 471 -11.40 -11.43 -26.24
C LEU A 471 -12.41 -12.32 -26.97
N GLN A 472 -13.19 -13.13 -26.26
CA GLN A 472 -14.24 -13.95 -26.87
C GLN A 472 -15.35 -13.10 -27.50
N ASP A 473 -15.71 -11.96 -26.89
CA ASP A 473 -16.80 -11.12 -27.38
C ASP A 473 -16.39 -10.32 -28.62
N ILE A 474 -15.25 -9.62 -28.61
CA ILE A 474 -14.83 -8.76 -29.73
C ILE A 474 -14.57 -9.56 -31.03
N TYR A 475 -14.08 -10.79 -30.89
CA TYR A 475 -13.88 -11.71 -32.01
C TYR A 475 -15.12 -12.56 -32.32
N GLY A 476 -16.15 -12.48 -31.47
CA GLY A 476 -17.41 -13.21 -31.55
C GLY A 476 -18.60 -12.31 -31.84
N ALA A 477 -19.41 -12.04 -30.81
CA ALA A 477 -20.71 -11.36 -30.95
C ALA A 477 -20.60 -9.82 -30.95
N GLY A 478 -19.50 -9.26 -30.44
CA GLY A 478 -19.25 -7.83 -30.37
C GLY A 478 -20.26 -7.07 -29.49
N ARG A 479 -20.75 -7.67 -28.40
CA ARG A 479 -21.76 -7.03 -27.53
C ARG A 479 -21.22 -5.78 -26.84
N VAL A 480 -19.98 -5.84 -26.34
CA VAL A 480 -19.30 -4.70 -25.71
C VAL A 480 -19.17 -3.49 -26.65
N ILE A 481 -19.10 -3.74 -27.97
CA ILE A 481 -19.08 -2.71 -29.00
C ILE A 481 -20.50 -2.20 -29.25
N ALA A 482 -21.47 -3.10 -29.42
CA ALA A 482 -22.87 -2.75 -29.64
C ALA A 482 -23.48 -1.95 -28.48
N ASP A 483 -23.05 -2.23 -27.25
CA ASP A 483 -23.47 -1.53 -26.03
C ASP A 483 -22.71 -0.20 -25.80
N GLY A 484 -21.73 0.12 -26.65
CA GLY A 484 -20.99 1.38 -26.62
C GLY A 484 -19.95 1.48 -25.49
N VAL A 485 -19.59 0.36 -24.86
CA VAL A 485 -18.53 0.31 -23.83
C VAL A 485 -17.15 0.42 -24.48
N VAL A 486 -16.96 -0.19 -25.65
CA VAL A 486 -15.73 -0.10 -26.45
C VAL A 486 -16.07 0.43 -27.84
N SER A 487 -15.29 1.40 -28.32
CA SER A 487 -15.43 1.92 -29.68
C SER A 487 -14.87 0.95 -30.72
N GLU A 488 -15.62 0.68 -31.79
CA GLU A 488 -15.14 -0.14 -32.90
C GLU A 488 -13.94 0.49 -33.62
N SER A 489 -13.92 1.82 -33.75
CA SER A 489 -12.81 2.53 -34.41
C SER A 489 -11.50 2.35 -33.64
N ASP A 490 -11.57 2.46 -32.31
CA ASP A 490 -10.41 2.38 -31.43
C ASP A 490 -9.85 0.96 -31.42
N LEU A 491 -10.76 -0.03 -31.40
CA LEU A 491 -10.42 -1.43 -31.46
C LEU A 491 -9.74 -1.79 -32.79
N VAL A 492 -10.27 -1.36 -33.93
CA VAL A 492 -9.67 -1.64 -35.25
C VAL A 492 -8.35 -0.89 -35.46
N ALA A 493 -8.19 0.28 -34.84
CA ALA A 493 -6.94 1.06 -34.89
C ALA A 493 -5.83 0.47 -34.00
N CYS A 494 -6.17 -0.40 -33.03
CA CYS A 494 -5.19 -1.02 -32.16
C CYS A 494 -4.22 -1.90 -32.96
N PRO A 495 -2.88 -1.72 -32.80
CA PRO A 495 -1.89 -2.56 -33.49
C PRO A 495 -2.04 -4.06 -33.22
N GLY A 496 -2.58 -4.42 -32.05
CA GLY A 496 -2.84 -5.80 -31.67
C GLY A 496 -4.13 -6.41 -32.23
N TRP A 497 -4.96 -5.62 -32.95
CA TRP A 497 -6.18 -6.10 -33.58
C TRP A 497 -5.90 -6.91 -34.85
N ARG A 498 -6.74 -7.92 -35.08
CA ARG A 498 -6.55 -8.93 -36.13
C ARG A 498 -7.88 -9.48 -36.62
N ASP A 499 -8.34 -9.04 -37.79
CA ASP A 499 -9.65 -9.48 -38.31
C ASP A 499 -9.69 -10.99 -38.61
N ASP A 500 -8.55 -11.57 -39.02
CA ASP A 500 -8.39 -13.00 -39.25
C ASP A 500 -8.56 -13.85 -37.99
N ALA A 501 -8.38 -13.27 -36.80
CA ALA A 501 -8.60 -13.97 -35.54
C ALA A 501 -10.09 -14.31 -35.28
N ARG A 502 -11.04 -13.65 -35.97
CA ARG A 502 -12.47 -14.01 -35.96
C ARG A 502 -12.76 -15.40 -36.55
N ARG A 503 -11.81 -15.94 -37.33
CA ARG A 503 -11.95 -17.24 -38.00
C ARG A 503 -11.84 -18.43 -37.04
N LEU A 504 -11.30 -18.23 -35.84
CA LEU A 504 -11.12 -19.32 -34.89
C LEU A 504 -12.46 -19.79 -34.31
N PRO A 505 -12.61 -21.10 -33.99
CA PRO A 505 -13.83 -21.62 -33.38
C PRO A 505 -14.14 -20.96 -32.03
N LYS A 506 -15.44 -20.76 -31.74
CA LYS A 506 -15.91 -20.20 -30.46
C LYS A 506 -15.56 -21.03 -29.21
N SER A 507 -15.18 -22.30 -29.39
CA SER A 507 -14.77 -23.19 -28.31
C SER A 507 -13.34 -22.92 -27.84
N VAL A 508 -12.54 -22.19 -28.63
CA VAL A 508 -11.15 -21.86 -28.31
C VAL A 508 -11.10 -20.85 -27.17
N VAL A 509 -10.30 -21.16 -26.14
CA VAL A 509 -9.87 -20.18 -25.15
C VAL A 509 -8.82 -19.28 -25.79
N ARG A 510 -9.01 -17.97 -25.73
CA ARG A 510 -8.19 -17.01 -26.49
C ARG A 510 -6.84 -16.79 -25.82
N ALA A 511 -6.81 -16.60 -24.50
CA ALA A 511 -5.58 -16.36 -23.74
C ALA A 511 -5.39 -17.39 -22.60
N PRO A 512 -5.07 -18.67 -22.91
CA PRO A 512 -4.86 -19.70 -21.89
C PRO A 512 -3.79 -19.40 -20.84
N ILE A 513 -2.77 -18.60 -21.17
CA ILE A 513 -1.69 -18.24 -20.25
C ILE A 513 -1.53 -16.72 -20.26
N MET A 514 -1.86 -16.06 -19.15
CA MET A 514 -1.74 -14.61 -19.00
C MET A 514 -0.64 -14.29 -17.98
N GLY A 515 0.16 -13.25 -18.25
CA GLY A 515 1.10 -12.68 -17.29
C GLY A 515 0.63 -11.31 -16.81
N PHE A 516 0.67 -11.07 -15.51
CA PHE A 516 0.27 -9.80 -14.91
C PHE A 516 1.45 -9.19 -14.16
N ASP A 517 1.81 -7.97 -14.55
CA ASP A 517 2.86 -7.21 -13.89
C ASP A 517 2.23 -6.38 -12.78
N LEU A 518 2.70 -6.60 -11.56
CA LEU A 518 2.21 -6.02 -10.33
C LEU A 518 3.30 -5.19 -9.67
N VAL A 519 2.90 -4.06 -9.13
CA VAL A 519 3.75 -3.23 -8.29
C VAL A 519 3.09 -3.04 -6.93
N ARG A 520 3.93 -2.88 -5.92
CA ARG A 520 3.49 -2.42 -4.61
C ARG A 520 3.89 -0.96 -4.47
N ASP A 521 3.00 -0.10 -3.99
CA ASP A 521 3.34 1.30 -3.76
C ASP A 521 3.93 1.56 -2.37
N GLU A 522 4.31 2.81 -2.10
CA GLU A 522 4.92 3.22 -0.83
C GLU A 522 4.02 3.01 0.41
N ARG A 523 2.72 2.81 0.20
CA ARG A 523 1.73 2.53 1.25
C ARG A 523 1.49 1.04 1.44
N GLY A 524 2.07 0.21 0.59
CA GLY A 524 1.92 -1.23 0.63
C GLY A 524 0.73 -1.77 -0.18
N GLU A 525 0.09 -0.95 -1.02
CA GLU A 525 -1.04 -1.37 -1.85
C GLU A 525 -0.56 -2.00 -3.16
N TRP A 526 -1.22 -3.09 -3.59
CA TRP A 526 -0.94 -3.76 -4.86
C TRP A 526 -1.68 -3.10 -6.02
N ARG A 527 -0.99 -2.90 -7.12
CA ARG A 527 -1.55 -2.35 -8.37
C ARG A 527 -1.09 -3.16 -9.56
N VAL A 528 -2.00 -3.47 -10.49
CA VAL A 528 -1.63 -4.03 -11.79
C VAL A 528 -1.01 -2.92 -12.62
N LEU A 529 0.20 -3.10 -13.13
CA LEU A 529 0.91 -2.16 -13.99
C LEU A 529 0.67 -2.44 -15.48
N GLU A 530 0.65 -3.72 -15.86
CA GLU A 530 0.55 -4.15 -17.26
C GLU A 530 0.00 -5.59 -17.34
N ASP A 531 -0.77 -5.85 -18.38
CA ASP A 531 -1.28 -7.17 -18.74
C ASP A 531 -0.43 -7.72 -19.89
N ASN A 532 -0.14 -9.02 -19.93
CA ASN A 532 0.66 -9.64 -20.98
C ASN A 532 -0.09 -10.88 -21.51
N LEU A 533 -0.78 -10.75 -22.64
CA LEU A 533 -1.73 -11.75 -23.17
C LEU A 533 -1.27 -12.39 -24.49
N ARG A 534 -0.11 -12.00 -25.02
CA ARG A 534 0.49 -12.60 -26.23
C ARG A 534 1.35 -13.82 -25.91
N ASN A 535 2.51 -13.60 -25.30
CA ASN A 535 3.53 -14.61 -25.05
C ASN A 535 4.27 -14.34 -23.71
N PRO A 536 3.56 -14.26 -22.58
CA PRO A 536 4.16 -13.88 -21.31
C PRO A 536 5.32 -14.81 -20.93
N SER A 537 6.45 -14.22 -20.55
CA SER A 537 7.67 -14.91 -20.13
C SER A 537 8.00 -14.65 -18.67
N GLY A 538 8.79 -15.55 -18.07
CA GLY A 538 9.31 -15.43 -16.70
C GLY A 538 9.05 -16.65 -15.81
N LEU A 539 8.17 -17.57 -16.23
CA LEU A 539 7.76 -18.72 -15.44
C LEU A 539 8.92 -19.68 -15.14
N ALA A 540 9.75 -19.99 -16.15
CA ALA A 540 10.90 -20.88 -15.95
C ALA A 540 12.03 -20.17 -15.18
N TYR A 541 12.18 -18.86 -15.37
CA TYR A 541 13.14 -18.05 -14.63
C TYR A 541 12.80 -17.99 -13.13
N ALA A 542 11.51 -17.91 -12.77
CA ALA A 542 11.06 -17.96 -11.38
C ALA A 542 11.43 -19.29 -10.69
N ALA A 543 11.23 -20.42 -11.38
CA ALA A 543 11.61 -21.73 -10.87
C ALA A 543 13.15 -21.86 -10.75
N ALA A 544 13.90 -21.42 -11.76
CA ALA A 544 15.37 -21.44 -11.74
C ALA A 544 15.95 -20.56 -10.61
N ALA A 545 15.31 -19.44 -10.28
CA ALA A 545 15.72 -18.60 -9.16
C ALA A 545 15.64 -19.34 -7.81
N ARG A 546 14.61 -20.17 -7.59
CA ARG A 546 14.51 -21.02 -6.38
C ARG A 546 15.62 -22.06 -6.33
N GLU A 547 15.89 -22.76 -7.43
CA GLU A 547 16.98 -23.75 -7.49
C GLU A 547 18.34 -23.12 -7.19
N MET A 548 18.58 -21.93 -7.73
CA MET A 548 19.80 -21.18 -7.46
C MET A 548 19.95 -20.93 -5.96
N LEU A 549 18.89 -20.43 -5.29
CA LEU A 549 18.92 -20.17 -3.86
C LEU A 549 19.11 -21.47 -3.06
N ASP A 550 18.42 -22.54 -3.43
CA ASP A 550 18.55 -23.85 -2.76
C ASP A 550 19.96 -24.44 -2.92
N ALA A 551 20.64 -24.19 -4.04
CA ALA A 551 22.02 -24.63 -4.27
C ALA A 551 23.06 -23.77 -3.56
N VAL A 552 22.89 -22.44 -3.58
CA VAL A 552 23.91 -21.47 -3.13
C VAL A 552 23.75 -21.11 -1.65
N VAL A 553 22.52 -21.04 -1.15
CA VAL A 553 22.20 -20.69 0.25
C VAL A 553 21.24 -21.71 0.89
N PRO A 554 21.58 -23.01 0.92
CA PRO A 554 20.70 -24.09 1.40
C PRO A 554 20.28 -23.92 2.88
N ASP A 555 21.12 -23.27 3.68
CA ASP A 555 20.88 -23.06 5.12
C ASP A 555 20.05 -21.80 5.41
N MET A 556 19.59 -21.07 4.40
CA MET A 556 18.72 -19.90 4.61
C MET A 556 17.37 -20.36 5.18
N PRO A 557 16.94 -19.82 6.34
CA PRO A 557 15.66 -20.19 6.94
C PRO A 557 14.48 -19.95 5.98
N ARG A 558 13.65 -20.98 5.78
CA ARG A 558 12.45 -20.91 4.96
C ARG A 558 11.22 -20.73 5.87
N PRO A 559 10.35 -19.73 5.62
CA PRO A 559 9.11 -19.57 6.36
C PRO A 559 8.18 -20.78 6.18
N ALA A 560 7.30 -20.99 7.15
CA ALA A 560 6.24 -22.00 7.03
C ALA A 560 5.30 -21.66 5.87
N GLY A 561 4.75 -22.70 5.22
CA GLY A 561 3.81 -22.53 4.10
C GLY A 561 4.45 -22.14 2.77
N LEU A 562 5.79 -22.13 2.66
CA LEU A 562 6.49 -21.81 1.41
C LEU A 562 6.16 -22.82 0.30
N VAL A 563 5.64 -22.31 -0.82
CA VAL A 563 5.32 -23.11 -2.01
C VAL A 563 6.58 -23.37 -2.85
N ASP A 564 6.62 -24.56 -3.44
CA ASP A 564 7.61 -24.94 -4.45
C ASP A 564 7.16 -24.49 -5.86
N PRO A 565 7.87 -23.54 -6.49
CA PRO A 565 7.54 -23.07 -7.83
C PRO A 565 7.69 -24.14 -8.92
N HIS A 566 8.46 -25.21 -8.71
CA HIS A 566 8.61 -26.28 -9.71
C HIS A 566 7.32 -27.01 -10.04
N ALA A 567 6.43 -27.13 -9.06
CA ALA A 567 5.11 -27.74 -9.24
C ALA A 567 4.25 -26.98 -10.27
N SER A 568 4.62 -25.75 -10.62
CA SER A 568 3.90 -24.88 -11.54
C SER A 568 4.23 -25.12 -13.02
N LEU A 569 5.42 -25.65 -13.35
CA LEU A 569 5.84 -25.83 -14.74
C LEU A 569 4.95 -26.85 -15.49
N PRO A 570 4.63 -28.04 -14.93
CA PRO A 570 3.76 -29.00 -15.60
C PRO A 570 2.34 -28.48 -15.89
N VAL A 571 1.89 -27.45 -15.17
CA VAL A 571 0.54 -26.87 -15.32
C VAL A 571 0.37 -26.23 -16.71
N VAL A 572 1.44 -25.75 -17.35
CA VAL A 572 1.40 -25.25 -18.74
C VAL A 572 0.90 -26.33 -19.70
N GLY A 573 1.47 -27.54 -19.61
CA GLY A 573 1.06 -28.67 -20.45
C GLY A 573 -0.36 -29.15 -20.14
N GLN A 574 -0.76 -29.14 -18.87
CA GLN A 574 -2.12 -29.47 -18.43
C GLN A 574 -3.14 -28.46 -18.98
N THR A 575 -2.80 -27.17 -18.98
CA THR A 575 -3.64 -26.09 -19.48
C THR A 575 -3.85 -26.23 -20.99
N LEU A 576 -2.77 -26.42 -21.75
CA LEU A 576 -2.87 -26.63 -23.20
C LEU A 576 -3.71 -27.87 -23.53
N ARG A 577 -3.52 -28.98 -22.81
CA ARG A 577 -4.32 -30.19 -22.96
C ARG A 577 -5.81 -29.94 -22.70
N ALA A 578 -6.14 -29.25 -21.61
CA ALA A 578 -7.53 -28.89 -21.30
C ALA A 578 -8.16 -28.00 -22.39
N CYS A 579 -7.39 -27.08 -23.00
CA CYS A 579 -7.84 -26.28 -24.13
C CYS A 579 -8.09 -27.13 -25.39
N VAL A 580 -7.23 -28.10 -25.69
CA VAL A 580 -7.40 -29.08 -26.79
C VAL A 580 -8.69 -29.90 -26.59
N GLU A 581 -8.87 -30.46 -25.39
CA GLU A 581 -10.05 -31.24 -25.03
C GLU A 581 -11.35 -30.42 -25.14
N ARG A 582 -11.32 -29.18 -24.63
CA ARG A 582 -12.45 -28.25 -24.73
C ARG A 582 -12.80 -27.89 -26.18
N ALA A 583 -11.79 -27.69 -27.02
CA ALA A 583 -11.98 -27.37 -28.42
C ALA A 583 -12.49 -28.57 -29.24
N GLY A 584 -12.40 -29.79 -28.70
CA GLY A 584 -12.79 -31.02 -29.38
C GLY A 584 -11.82 -31.44 -30.49
N VAL A 585 -10.55 -31.01 -30.39
CA VAL A 585 -9.48 -31.39 -31.32
C VAL A 585 -8.95 -32.78 -30.93
N GLY A 586 -8.59 -33.61 -31.92
CA GLY A 586 -7.91 -34.88 -31.66
C GLY A 586 -8.76 -36.01 -31.02
N VAL A 587 -10.10 -35.90 -30.98
CA VAL A 587 -10.96 -36.90 -30.32
C VAL A 587 -10.75 -38.32 -30.89
N GLY A 588 -10.00 -39.15 -30.17
CA GLY A 588 -9.79 -40.58 -30.44
C GLY A 588 -8.37 -41.05 -30.80
N ASP A 589 -7.39 -40.14 -30.95
CA ASP A 589 -5.97 -40.44 -31.20
C ASP A 589 -5.10 -39.45 -30.40
N GLU A 590 -4.02 -39.87 -29.73
CA GLU A 590 -3.16 -38.94 -28.97
C GLU A 590 -2.22 -38.16 -29.92
N GLY A 591 -2.59 -36.94 -30.31
CA GLY A 591 -1.69 -36.03 -31.00
C GLY A 591 -0.69 -35.36 -30.06
N ALA A 592 0.38 -34.82 -30.64
CA ALA A 592 1.44 -34.13 -29.93
C ALA A 592 0.98 -32.75 -29.43
N LEU A 593 1.52 -32.34 -28.30
CA LEU A 593 1.48 -30.95 -27.83
C LEU A 593 2.86 -30.34 -28.05
N VAL A 594 2.91 -29.17 -28.67
CA VAL A 594 4.15 -28.55 -29.16
C VAL A 594 4.34 -27.18 -28.52
N LEU A 595 5.57 -26.81 -28.17
CA LEU A 595 5.98 -25.43 -27.93
C LEU A 595 6.70 -24.93 -29.18
N LEU A 596 6.11 -23.97 -29.88
CA LEU A 596 6.63 -23.41 -31.12
C LEU A 596 7.40 -22.11 -30.83
N ALA A 597 8.71 -22.11 -31.08
CA ALA A 597 9.60 -20.98 -30.81
C ALA A 597 10.35 -20.51 -32.06
N THR A 598 10.79 -19.24 -32.07
CA THR A 598 11.64 -18.68 -33.14
C THR A 598 12.99 -19.41 -33.25
N GLY A 599 13.46 -20.01 -32.16
CA GLY A 599 14.75 -20.69 -32.07
C GLY A 599 15.75 -19.96 -31.16
N PRO A 600 17.05 -20.32 -31.25
CA PRO A 600 18.10 -19.83 -30.35
C PRO A 600 18.32 -18.31 -30.32
N SER A 601 17.83 -17.58 -31.32
CA SER A 601 17.91 -16.11 -31.37
C SER A 601 16.85 -15.41 -30.52
N SER A 602 15.85 -16.14 -30.01
CA SER A 602 14.79 -15.56 -29.20
C SER A 602 15.30 -15.06 -27.84
N VAL A 603 14.72 -13.96 -27.37
CA VAL A 603 15.06 -13.32 -26.09
C VAL A 603 14.88 -14.23 -24.87
N ALA A 604 13.98 -15.21 -24.95
CA ALA A 604 13.62 -16.12 -23.88
C ALA A 604 13.95 -17.60 -24.20
N TRP A 605 14.96 -17.86 -25.03
CA TRP A 605 15.30 -19.22 -25.48
C TRP A 605 15.51 -20.23 -24.34
N TYR A 606 16.21 -19.84 -23.26
CA TYR A 606 16.39 -20.67 -22.06
C TYR A 606 15.04 -21.16 -21.51
N GLU A 607 14.08 -20.24 -21.38
CA GLU A 607 12.75 -20.56 -20.88
C GLU A 607 12.00 -21.48 -21.84
N HIS A 608 12.11 -21.31 -23.16
CA HIS A 608 11.43 -22.16 -24.13
C HIS A 608 11.88 -23.62 -24.00
N GLN A 609 13.19 -23.85 -23.90
CA GLN A 609 13.74 -25.20 -23.71
C GLN A 609 13.27 -25.84 -22.41
N ARG A 610 13.30 -25.05 -21.32
CA ARG A 610 12.93 -25.53 -20.00
C ARG A 610 11.44 -25.81 -19.88
N LEU A 611 10.58 -24.90 -20.35
CA LEU A 611 9.13 -25.11 -20.36
C LEU A 611 8.73 -26.30 -21.22
N ALA A 612 9.31 -26.47 -22.41
CA ALA A 612 8.98 -27.61 -23.26
C ALA A 612 9.24 -28.93 -22.53
N LYS A 613 10.43 -29.08 -21.95
CA LYS A 613 10.82 -30.27 -21.19
C LYS A 613 9.92 -30.53 -19.98
N GLU A 614 9.77 -29.54 -19.09
CA GLU A 614 9.07 -29.72 -17.80
C GLU A 614 7.54 -29.74 -17.94
N SER A 615 7.01 -29.22 -19.06
CA SER A 615 5.57 -29.24 -19.37
C SER A 615 5.15 -30.44 -20.22
N GLY A 616 6.08 -31.31 -20.62
CA GLY A 616 5.81 -32.45 -21.49
C GLY A 616 5.39 -32.05 -22.91
N LEU A 617 5.96 -30.96 -23.44
CA LEU A 617 5.72 -30.46 -24.80
C LEU A 617 6.95 -30.76 -25.69
N GLU A 618 6.71 -31.03 -26.97
CA GLU A 618 7.79 -31.10 -27.95
C GLU A 618 8.21 -29.68 -28.35
N LEU A 619 9.50 -29.36 -28.22
CA LEU A 619 10.04 -28.08 -28.69
C LEU A 619 10.20 -28.13 -30.22
N ALA A 620 9.60 -27.17 -30.91
CA ALA A 620 9.64 -27.09 -32.37
C ALA A 620 9.95 -25.66 -32.85
N THR A 621 10.55 -25.58 -34.03
CA THR A 621 10.72 -24.37 -34.83
C THR A 621 9.88 -24.48 -36.11
N SER A 622 9.97 -23.48 -37.01
CA SER A 622 9.31 -23.54 -38.31
C SER A 622 9.74 -24.74 -39.15
N GLU A 623 10.97 -25.23 -38.98
CA GLU A 623 11.51 -26.36 -39.76
C GLU A 623 11.03 -27.74 -39.26
N ASP A 624 10.50 -27.80 -38.04
CA ASP A 624 10.09 -29.05 -37.41
C ASP A 624 8.61 -29.38 -37.67
N LEU A 625 7.86 -28.45 -38.28
CA LEU A 625 6.43 -28.55 -38.52
C LEU A 625 6.08 -28.48 -40.00
N VAL A 626 5.10 -29.28 -40.41
CA VAL A 626 4.55 -29.25 -41.76
C VAL A 626 3.03 -29.34 -41.73
N VAL A 627 2.36 -28.58 -42.59
CA VAL A 627 0.93 -28.77 -42.84
C VAL A 627 0.74 -29.79 -43.97
N ARG A 628 0.09 -30.92 -43.65
CA ARG A 628 -0.24 -32.00 -44.59
C ARG A 628 -1.61 -32.58 -44.26
N ASP A 629 -2.40 -32.88 -45.29
CA ASP A 629 -3.73 -33.51 -45.14
C ASP A 629 -4.68 -32.73 -44.21
N GLY A 630 -4.55 -31.39 -44.20
CA GLY A 630 -5.37 -30.51 -43.35
C GLY A 630 -5.02 -30.56 -41.86
N ARG A 631 -3.83 -31.07 -41.50
CA ARG A 631 -3.32 -31.11 -40.12
C ARG A 631 -1.90 -30.57 -40.04
N VAL A 632 -1.56 -29.99 -38.90
CA VAL A 632 -0.17 -29.72 -38.53
C VAL A 632 0.44 -31.03 -38.06
N ARG A 633 1.64 -31.36 -38.54
CA ARG A 633 2.37 -32.57 -38.18
C ARG A 633 3.83 -32.26 -37.90
N LEU A 634 4.43 -33.02 -37.00
CA LEU A 634 5.87 -33.01 -36.79
C LEU A 634 6.56 -33.67 -37.99
N VAL A 635 7.62 -33.03 -38.48
CA VAL A 635 8.44 -33.58 -39.57
C VAL A 635 9.10 -34.88 -39.14
N ASP A 636 9.61 -34.93 -37.90
CA ASP A 636 10.09 -36.17 -37.30
C ASP A 636 8.91 -37.02 -36.80
N GLY A 637 8.90 -38.30 -37.17
CA GLY A 637 7.86 -39.25 -36.77
C GLY A 637 6.47 -39.08 -37.42
N ASP A 638 6.21 -38.02 -38.21
CA ASP A 638 4.94 -37.76 -38.92
C ASP A 638 3.70 -37.81 -37.99
N ARG A 639 3.86 -37.32 -36.76
CA ARG A 639 2.81 -37.26 -35.71
C ARG A 639 1.92 -36.04 -35.90
N ALA A 640 0.61 -36.20 -35.74
CA ALA A 640 -0.32 -35.06 -35.74
C ALA A 640 -0.09 -34.19 -34.49
N VAL A 641 -0.24 -32.88 -34.62
CA VAL A 641 -0.15 -31.91 -33.53
C VAL A 641 -1.56 -31.39 -33.22
N ASP A 642 -2.00 -31.57 -31.97
CA ASP A 642 -3.34 -31.16 -31.54
C ASP A 642 -3.34 -29.77 -30.88
N GLY A 643 -2.23 -29.37 -30.28
CA GLY A 643 -2.08 -28.08 -29.61
C GLY A 643 -0.68 -27.49 -29.73
N ILE A 644 -0.59 -26.18 -29.94
CA ILE A 644 0.64 -25.43 -30.09
C ILE A 644 0.66 -24.30 -29.06
N TYR A 645 1.63 -24.32 -28.14
CA TYR A 645 2.01 -23.19 -27.32
C TYR A 645 2.96 -22.27 -28.11
N VAL A 646 2.45 -21.14 -28.57
CA VAL A 646 3.10 -20.16 -29.43
C VAL A 646 4.02 -19.26 -28.60
N ARG A 647 5.33 -19.35 -28.85
CA ARG A 647 6.41 -18.61 -28.18
C ARG A 647 7.35 -17.96 -29.20
N LEU A 648 6.74 -17.23 -30.13
CA LEU A 648 7.40 -16.50 -31.21
C LEU A 648 7.68 -15.05 -30.79
N ASP A 649 8.75 -14.46 -31.33
CA ASP A 649 9.08 -13.04 -31.10
C ASP A 649 8.16 -12.11 -31.92
N ASP A 650 7.70 -12.57 -33.09
CA ASP A 650 6.71 -11.92 -33.95
C ASP A 650 5.36 -12.65 -33.92
N GLU A 651 4.34 -12.05 -34.53
CA GLU A 651 3.03 -12.66 -34.73
C GLU A 651 3.13 -13.97 -35.53
N ILE A 652 2.31 -14.98 -35.18
CA ILE A 652 2.35 -16.30 -35.83
C ILE A 652 2.19 -16.23 -37.36
N GLY A 653 1.39 -15.29 -37.88
CA GLY A 653 1.21 -15.13 -39.33
C GLY A 653 2.48 -14.71 -40.08
N ALA A 654 3.48 -14.15 -39.39
CA ALA A 654 4.78 -13.80 -39.98
C ALA A 654 5.76 -14.99 -40.03
N LEU A 655 5.42 -16.11 -39.41
CA LEU A 655 6.30 -17.28 -39.36
C LEU A 655 6.49 -17.89 -40.75
N GLN A 656 7.75 -17.96 -41.18
CA GLN A 656 8.18 -18.56 -42.43
C GLN A 656 9.23 -19.64 -42.18
N THR A 657 9.26 -20.64 -43.05
CA THR A 657 10.38 -21.58 -43.17
C THR A 657 11.56 -20.95 -43.92
N GLU A 658 12.73 -21.58 -43.86
CA GLU A 658 13.94 -21.12 -44.56
C GLU A 658 13.75 -20.99 -46.09
N ASP A 659 12.87 -21.81 -46.68
CA ASP A 659 12.54 -21.76 -48.11
C ASP A 659 11.45 -20.71 -48.46
N GLY A 660 10.97 -19.95 -47.47
CA GLY A 660 10.03 -18.84 -47.64
C GLY A 660 8.56 -19.24 -47.68
N ARG A 661 8.20 -20.47 -47.29
CA ARG A 661 6.80 -20.88 -47.14
C ARG A 661 6.18 -20.19 -45.94
N ALA A 662 4.98 -19.64 -46.11
CA ALA A 662 4.22 -18.96 -45.05
C ALA A 662 3.54 -19.97 -44.10
N LEU A 663 4.34 -20.79 -43.42
CA LEU A 663 3.86 -21.83 -42.50
C LEU A 663 2.91 -21.28 -41.44
N GLY A 664 3.17 -20.07 -40.95
CA GLY A 664 2.30 -19.39 -39.98
C GLY A 664 0.86 -19.24 -40.43
N GLU A 665 0.64 -18.78 -41.67
CA GLU A 665 -0.70 -18.64 -42.26
C GLU A 665 -1.38 -20.00 -42.41
N GLU A 666 -0.63 -21.03 -42.83
CA GLU A 666 -1.17 -22.38 -42.97
C GLU A 666 -1.59 -22.97 -41.62
N ILE A 667 -0.82 -22.74 -40.55
CA ILE A 667 -1.19 -23.17 -39.19
C ILE A 667 -2.47 -22.46 -38.73
N VAL A 668 -2.60 -21.16 -38.99
CA VAL A 668 -3.82 -20.40 -38.66
C VAL A 668 -5.03 -20.93 -39.44
N ASP A 669 -4.87 -21.31 -40.71
CA ASP A 669 -5.92 -21.94 -41.50
C ASP A 669 -6.38 -23.28 -40.92
N VAL A 670 -5.44 -24.12 -40.46
CA VAL A 670 -5.73 -25.39 -39.78
C VAL A 670 -6.44 -25.15 -38.43
N ALA A 671 -6.02 -24.13 -37.69
CA ALA A 671 -6.64 -23.75 -36.42
C ALA A 671 -8.09 -23.24 -36.63
N ALA A 672 -8.32 -22.42 -37.67
CA ALA A 672 -9.65 -21.96 -38.06
C ALA A 672 -10.58 -23.12 -38.47
N ALA A 673 -10.03 -24.19 -39.04
CA ALA A 673 -10.76 -25.42 -39.35
C ALA A 673 -11.04 -26.29 -38.11
N GLY A 674 -10.53 -25.92 -36.93
CA GLY A 674 -10.70 -26.67 -35.68
C GLY A 674 -9.88 -27.95 -35.63
N ALA A 675 -8.74 -28.00 -36.31
CA ALA A 675 -7.86 -29.18 -36.35
C ALA A 675 -6.58 -29.04 -35.50
N VAL A 676 -6.31 -27.86 -34.94
CA VAL A 676 -5.24 -27.59 -33.96
C VAL A 676 -5.65 -26.42 -33.06
N VAL A 677 -5.24 -26.44 -31.78
CA VAL A 677 -5.42 -25.31 -30.85
C VAL A 677 -4.15 -24.47 -30.76
N LEU A 678 -4.28 -23.14 -30.81
CA LEU A 678 -3.19 -22.20 -30.56
C LEU A 678 -3.34 -21.58 -29.18
N ALA A 679 -2.29 -21.68 -28.35
CA ALA A 679 -2.20 -21.03 -27.06
C ALA A 679 -0.96 -20.13 -27.04
N ASN A 680 -1.01 -18.84 -26.77
CA ASN A 680 -2.22 -18.03 -26.86
C ASN A 680 -2.65 -17.85 -28.32
N ALA A 681 -3.93 -17.57 -28.53
CA ALA A 681 -4.48 -17.36 -29.86
C ALA A 681 -4.02 -16.02 -30.46
N PRO A 682 -3.93 -15.90 -31.80
CA PRO A 682 -3.62 -14.62 -32.45
C PRO A 682 -4.68 -13.56 -32.17
N GLY A 683 -4.26 -12.30 -32.13
CA GLY A 683 -5.11 -11.13 -31.90
C GLY A 683 -5.30 -10.74 -30.43
N ASN A 684 -4.62 -11.41 -29.49
CA ASN A 684 -4.73 -11.03 -28.08
C ASN A 684 -4.08 -9.68 -27.74
N GLY A 685 -3.27 -9.14 -28.66
CA GLY A 685 -2.61 -7.85 -28.47
C GLY A 685 -3.56 -6.68 -28.26
N VAL A 686 -4.82 -6.82 -28.68
CA VAL A 686 -5.86 -5.81 -28.43
C VAL A 686 -6.26 -5.72 -26.95
N ALA A 687 -6.06 -6.79 -26.17
CA ALA A 687 -6.44 -6.85 -24.76
C ALA A 687 -5.29 -6.46 -23.81
N ASP A 688 -4.03 -6.51 -24.27
CA ASP A 688 -2.86 -6.01 -23.53
C ASP A 688 -2.33 -4.66 -24.02
N ASP A 689 -3.01 -4.03 -24.98
CA ASP A 689 -2.69 -2.68 -25.42
C ASP A 689 -2.92 -1.65 -24.31
N LYS A 690 -2.06 -0.62 -24.26
CA LYS A 690 -2.10 0.42 -23.24
C LYS A 690 -3.41 1.22 -23.21
N ALA A 691 -4.09 1.35 -24.36
CA ALA A 691 -5.40 1.99 -24.42
C ALA A 691 -6.50 1.11 -23.79
N THR A 692 -6.45 -0.21 -24.02
CA THR A 692 -7.39 -1.17 -23.44
C THR A 692 -7.16 -1.39 -21.95
N TYR A 693 -5.91 -1.31 -21.48
CA TYR A 693 -5.55 -1.42 -20.07
C TYR A 693 -6.40 -0.50 -19.16
N ARG A 694 -6.72 0.72 -19.61
CA ARG A 694 -7.58 1.66 -18.88
C ARG A 694 -9.03 1.17 -18.75
N LEU A 695 -9.51 0.39 -19.71
CA LEU A 695 -10.90 -0.09 -19.74
C LEU A 695 -11.11 -1.32 -18.85
N VAL A 696 -10.06 -2.04 -18.45
CA VAL A 696 -10.19 -3.31 -17.72
C VAL A 696 -11.09 -3.21 -16.47
N PRO A 697 -11.02 -2.16 -15.63
CA PRO A 697 -11.98 -1.96 -14.54
C PRO A 697 -13.45 -1.96 -14.98
N GLU A 698 -13.73 -1.34 -16.13
CA GLU A 698 -15.07 -1.26 -16.71
C GLU A 698 -15.47 -2.59 -17.36
N LEU A 699 -14.52 -3.32 -17.95
CA LEU A 699 -14.74 -4.68 -18.47
C LEU A 699 -15.08 -5.66 -17.35
N ILE A 700 -14.43 -5.56 -16.18
CA ILE A 700 -14.78 -6.34 -14.98
C ILE A 700 -16.23 -6.04 -14.58
N GLY A 701 -16.59 -4.77 -14.49
CA GLY A 701 -17.98 -4.36 -14.20
C GLY A 701 -18.99 -4.86 -15.23
N TYR A 702 -18.64 -4.79 -16.52
CA TYR A 702 -19.53 -5.18 -17.62
C TYR A 702 -19.74 -6.69 -17.72
N TYR A 703 -18.66 -7.48 -17.68
CA TYR A 703 -18.74 -8.93 -17.89
C TYR A 703 -19.07 -9.72 -16.61
N LEU A 704 -18.63 -9.23 -15.45
CA LEU A 704 -18.79 -9.95 -14.18
C LEU A 704 -19.82 -9.31 -13.25
N GLY A 705 -20.17 -8.04 -13.45
CA GLY A 705 -21.03 -7.31 -12.52
C GLY A 705 -20.35 -7.00 -11.18
N GLU A 706 -19.02 -7.01 -11.16
CA GLU A 706 -18.19 -6.91 -9.96
C GLU A 706 -17.37 -5.61 -9.97
N ARG A 707 -16.83 -5.22 -8.81
CA ARG A 707 -15.79 -4.17 -8.73
C ARG A 707 -14.41 -4.84 -8.84
N PRO A 708 -13.41 -4.15 -9.42
CA PRO A 708 -12.04 -4.67 -9.44
C PRO A 708 -11.54 -4.92 -8.02
N LEU A 709 -10.96 -6.09 -7.78
CA LEU A 709 -10.34 -6.44 -6.49
C LEU A 709 -8.91 -5.89 -6.36
N ILE A 710 -8.22 -5.67 -7.48
CA ILE A 710 -6.90 -5.04 -7.54
C ILE A 710 -7.00 -3.85 -8.46
N GLU A 711 -6.56 -2.68 -7.99
CA GLU A 711 -6.60 -1.46 -8.79
C GLU A 711 -5.54 -1.48 -9.90
N SER A 712 -5.88 -0.88 -11.04
CA SER A 712 -4.91 -0.50 -12.06
C SER A 712 -4.29 0.86 -11.72
N VAL A 713 -3.09 1.14 -12.23
CA VAL A 713 -2.50 2.48 -12.14
C VAL A 713 -3.39 3.46 -12.92
N PRO A 714 -3.80 4.60 -12.33
CA PRO A 714 -4.59 5.60 -13.04
C PRO A 714 -3.91 6.02 -14.33
N THR A 715 -4.62 5.88 -15.45
CA THR A 715 -4.09 6.07 -16.81
C THR A 715 -4.99 7.04 -17.57
N TYR A 716 -4.37 8.05 -18.17
CA TYR A 716 -4.97 9.08 -19.00
C TYR A 716 -4.70 8.78 -20.48
N ARG A 717 -5.68 9.04 -21.33
CA ARG A 717 -5.50 9.06 -22.78
C ARG A 717 -5.30 10.49 -23.27
N THR A 718 -4.43 10.66 -24.27
CA THR A 718 -4.18 11.99 -24.84
C THR A 718 -5.08 12.32 -26.02
N ASP A 719 -5.99 11.43 -26.41
CA ASP A 719 -7.00 11.68 -27.44
C ASP A 719 -8.23 12.41 -26.86
N ASP A 720 -8.62 12.11 -25.62
CA ASP A 720 -9.55 12.92 -24.83
C ASP A 720 -8.99 14.32 -24.56
N GLU A 721 -9.79 15.35 -24.85
CA GLU A 721 -9.33 16.75 -24.78
C GLU A 721 -9.08 17.23 -23.35
N ASP A 722 -9.89 16.78 -22.40
CA ASP A 722 -9.79 17.18 -20.99
C ASP A 722 -8.61 16.49 -20.33
N GLU A 723 -8.45 15.18 -20.53
CA GLU A 723 -7.31 14.41 -20.04
C GLU A 723 -6.00 14.88 -20.67
N ARG A 724 -5.96 15.12 -21.99
CA ARG A 724 -4.76 15.64 -22.67
C ARG A 724 -4.27 16.94 -22.06
N ARG A 725 -5.18 17.85 -21.70
CA ARG A 725 -4.82 19.12 -21.06
C ARG A 725 -4.15 18.90 -19.71
N ILE A 726 -4.72 18.01 -18.88
CA ILE A 726 -4.11 17.59 -17.60
C ILE A 726 -2.71 17.02 -17.85
N VAL A 727 -2.56 16.13 -18.82
CA VAL A 727 -1.28 15.52 -19.18
C VAL A 727 -0.25 16.57 -19.61
N LEU A 728 -0.61 17.49 -20.50
CA LEU A 728 0.31 18.53 -20.99
C LEU A 728 0.76 19.48 -19.88
N GLU A 729 -0.12 19.82 -18.93
CA GLU A 729 0.22 20.64 -17.76
C GLU A 729 1.17 19.88 -16.81
N ARG A 730 0.96 18.56 -16.64
CA ARG A 730 1.65 17.72 -15.65
C ARG A 730 2.69 16.75 -16.23
N VAL A 731 3.21 16.94 -17.44
CA VAL A 731 4.21 16.02 -18.06
C VAL A 731 5.40 15.71 -17.13
N GLY A 732 5.85 16.68 -16.33
CA GLY A 732 6.93 16.51 -15.37
C GLY A 732 6.58 15.73 -14.10
N GLU A 733 5.30 15.40 -13.90
CA GLU A 733 4.78 14.65 -12.75
C GLU A 733 4.33 13.23 -13.12
N LEU A 734 4.14 12.95 -14.42
CA LEU A 734 3.53 11.73 -14.94
C LEU A 734 4.56 10.82 -15.63
N VAL A 735 4.21 9.53 -15.76
CA VAL A 735 4.92 8.60 -16.66
C VAL A 735 4.22 8.60 -18.01
N THR A 736 4.90 9.01 -19.08
CA THR A 736 4.31 9.04 -20.42
C THR A 736 4.90 7.95 -21.30
N LYS A 737 4.04 7.22 -22.01
CA LYS A 737 4.41 6.04 -22.80
C LYS A 737 3.75 6.12 -24.18
N PRO A 738 4.44 5.70 -25.27
CA PRO A 738 3.79 5.54 -26.57
C PRO A 738 2.80 4.38 -26.51
N VAL A 739 1.67 4.47 -27.21
CA VAL A 739 0.64 3.41 -27.23
C VAL A 739 1.20 2.11 -27.81
N ASP A 740 1.90 2.20 -28.94
CA ASP A 740 2.45 1.08 -29.73
C ASP A 740 3.81 0.54 -29.26
N GLY A 741 4.43 1.13 -28.22
CA GLY A 741 5.79 0.76 -27.81
C GLY A 741 5.88 -0.50 -26.96
N TYR A 742 6.82 -1.40 -27.27
CA TYR A 742 7.16 -2.59 -26.47
C TYR A 742 8.41 -2.39 -25.60
N GLY A 743 8.49 -3.08 -24.47
CA GLY A 743 9.74 -3.26 -23.70
C GLY A 743 10.32 -1.98 -23.08
N GLY A 744 9.49 -0.99 -22.75
CA GLY A 744 9.93 0.26 -22.09
C GLY A 744 10.57 1.30 -23.02
N ASN A 745 10.64 1.03 -24.33
CA ASN A 745 11.12 2.01 -25.31
C ASN A 745 10.16 3.21 -25.41
N GLY A 746 10.71 4.42 -25.36
CA GLY A 746 9.93 5.66 -25.45
C GLY A 746 9.24 6.08 -24.14
N VAL A 747 9.47 5.38 -23.02
CA VAL A 747 8.92 5.78 -21.71
C VAL A 747 9.68 6.98 -21.16
N LEU A 748 8.96 8.01 -20.70
CA LEU A 748 9.52 9.13 -19.94
C LEU A 748 8.93 9.10 -18.54
N VAL A 749 9.79 9.06 -17.52
CA VAL A 749 9.40 9.23 -16.11
C VAL A 749 9.59 10.70 -15.75
N GLY A 750 8.49 11.48 -15.76
CA GLY A 750 8.50 12.93 -15.59
C GLY A 750 9.35 13.41 -14.40
N PRO A 751 9.16 12.87 -13.18
CA PRO A 751 9.90 13.32 -12.00
C PRO A 751 11.42 13.10 -12.05
N LEU A 752 11.91 12.23 -12.95
CA LEU A 752 13.33 11.97 -13.15
C LEU A 752 13.89 12.65 -14.41
N ALA A 753 13.02 13.24 -15.23
CA ALA A 753 13.39 13.83 -16.51
C ALA A 753 13.91 15.27 -16.34
N SER A 754 14.84 15.66 -17.20
CA SER A 754 15.28 17.05 -17.31
C SER A 754 14.18 17.94 -17.92
N GLU A 755 14.23 19.26 -17.64
CA GLU A 755 13.30 20.22 -18.23
C GLU A 755 13.26 20.16 -19.77
N GLY A 756 14.41 19.89 -20.41
CA GLY A 756 14.51 19.74 -21.86
C GLY A 756 13.81 18.49 -22.40
N GLU A 757 13.87 17.37 -21.67
CA GLU A 757 13.16 16.14 -22.03
C GLU A 757 11.65 16.30 -21.84
N ILE A 758 11.22 16.93 -20.74
CA ILE A 758 9.82 17.25 -20.47
C ILE A 758 9.25 18.15 -21.59
N ALA A 759 9.98 19.20 -21.98
CA ALA A 759 9.56 20.09 -23.05
C ALA A 759 9.42 19.37 -24.40
N ARG A 760 10.35 18.46 -24.73
CA ARG A 760 10.28 17.65 -25.95
C ARG A 760 9.08 16.72 -25.94
N ARG A 761 8.88 15.98 -24.84
CA ARG A 761 7.73 15.08 -24.69
C ARG A 761 6.40 15.81 -24.79
N ARG A 762 6.29 17.00 -24.21
CA ARG A 762 5.11 17.85 -24.35
C ARG A 762 4.81 18.19 -25.82
N MET A 763 5.84 18.47 -26.62
CA MET A 763 5.68 18.71 -28.07
C MET A 763 5.27 17.45 -28.83
N GLU A 764 5.85 16.29 -28.48
CA GLU A 764 5.49 14.98 -29.08
C GLU A 764 4.02 14.64 -28.85
N ILE A 765 3.53 14.80 -27.60
CA ILE A 765 2.13 14.56 -27.24
C ILE A 765 1.20 15.54 -27.96
N ALA A 766 1.57 16.83 -28.01
CA ALA A 766 0.76 17.82 -28.73
C ALA A 766 0.70 17.56 -30.24
N GLY A 767 1.75 16.94 -30.81
CA GLY A 767 1.85 16.62 -32.23
C GLY A 767 1.16 15.32 -32.66
N SER A 768 0.89 14.40 -31.72
CA SER A 768 0.23 13.11 -31.99
C SER A 768 -0.69 12.73 -30.83
N GLN A 769 -1.95 13.14 -30.89
CA GLN A 769 -2.90 13.00 -29.77
C GLN A 769 -3.27 11.54 -29.47
N GLU A 770 -3.29 10.68 -30.47
CA GLU A 770 -3.65 9.26 -30.33
C GLU A 770 -2.44 8.36 -30.00
N GLY A 771 -1.21 8.89 -30.12
CA GLY A 771 0.01 8.10 -30.00
C GLY A 771 0.53 7.88 -28.57
N TRP A 772 -0.11 8.47 -27.55
CA TRP A 772 0.43 8.49 -26.19
C TRP A 772 -0.61 8.17 -25.13
N VAL A 773 -0.12 7.61 -24.03
CA VAL A 773 -0.82 7.52 -22.75
C VAL A 773 0.05 8.11 -21.64
N ALA A 774 -0.59 8.55 -20.56
CA ALA A 774 0.10 9.00 -19.36
C ALA A 774 -0.44 8.26 -18.14
N GLN A 775 0.42 7.91 -17.20
CA GLN A 775 0.06 7.26 -15.95
C GLN A 775 0.50 8.13 -14.78
N GLU A 776 -0.27 8.11 -13.69
CA GLU A 776 0.21 8.64 -12.43
C GLU A 776 1.52 7.94 -12.04
N THR A 777 2.49 8.72 -11.56
CA THR A 777 3.75 8.13 -11.10
C THR A 777 3.48 7.37 -9.80
N VAL A 778 3.71 6.06 -9.83
CA VAL A 778 3.66 5.23 -8.63
C VAL A 778 5.04 5.24 -7.98
N SER A 779 5.12 5.67 -6.72
CA SER A 779 6.30 5.41 -5.88
C SER A 779 6.40 3.91 -5.64
N LEU A 780 7.21 3.22 -6.45
CA LEU A 780 7.43 1.79 -6.33
C LEU A 780 8.04 1.46 -4.96
N SER A 781 7.57 0.37 -4.35
CA SER A 781 8.19 -0.24 -3.19
C SER A 781 9.68 -0.53 -3.43
N SER A 782 10.44 -0.67 -2.35
CA SER A 782 11.81 -1.15 -2.42
C SER A 782 11.97 -2.48 -1.70
N HIS A 783 13.02 -3.19 -2.06
CA HIS A 783 13.40 -4.43 -1.42
C HIS A 783 14.93 -4.48 -1.25
N PRO A 784 15.45 -5.01 -0.13
CA PRO A 784 16.88 -5.20 0.05
C PRO A 784 17.46 -6.07 -1.06
N THR A 785 18.54 -5.61 -1.66
CA THR A 785 19.26 -6.29 -2.74
C THR A 785 20.75 -6.26 -2.41
N LEU A 786 21.43 -7.38 -2.61
CA LEU A 786 22.83 -7.53 -2.27
C LEU A 786 23.71 -7.00 -3.42
N ASP A 787 24.42 -5.91 -3.15
CA ASP A 787 25.31 -5.22 -4.09
C ASP A 787 26.72 -5.18 -3.49
N HIS A 788 27.65 -5.94 -4.08
CA HIS A 788 29.03 -6.08 -3.61
C HIS A 788 29.16 -6.31 -2.08
N GLY A 789 28.41 -7.30 -1.58
CA GLY A 789 28.37 -7.66 -0.16
C GLY A 789 27.65 -6.67 0.77
N ARG A 790 26.87 -5.71 0.24
CA ARG A 790 26.07 -4.76 1.02
C ARG A 790 24.60 -4.79 0.63
N LEU A 791 23.71 -4.62 1.61
CA LEU A 791 22.28 -4.46 1.34
C LEU A 791 21.98 -3.02 0.91
N GLU A 792 21.37 -2.90 -0.26
CA GLU A 792 20.91 -1.63 -0.84
C GLU A 792 19.43 -1.75 -1.24
N PRO A 793 18.60 -0.72 -1.00
CA PRO A 793 17.23 -0.72 -1.48
C PRO A 793 17.21 -0.61 -3.00
N ARG A 794 16.45 -1.49 -3.65
CA ARG A 794 16.16 -1.44 -5.09
C ARG A 794 14.67 -1.59 -5.30
N HIS A 795 14.15 -0.91 -6.33
CA HIS A 795 12.73 -1.04 -6.68
C HIS A 795 12.47 -2.41 -7.29
N VAL A 796 11.30 -2.97 -6.96
CA VAL A 796 10.89 -4.30 -7.42
C VAL A 796 9.50 -4.27 -8.02
N ASP A 797 9.24 -5.20 -8.92
CA ASP A 797 7.90 -5.56 -9.35
C ASP A 797 7.72 -7.09 -9.29
N LEU A 798 6.50 -7.56 -9.53
CA LEU A 798 6.16 -8.98 -9.54
C LEU A 798 5.40 -9.32 -10.82
N ARG A 799 5.85 -10.33 -11.56
CA ARG A 799 5.03 -10.96 -12.59
C ARG A 799 4.41 -12.24 -12.08
N VAL A 800 3.08 -12.33 -12.09
CA VAL A 800 2.31 -13.54 -11.75
C VAL A 800 1.64 -14.10 -12.99
N PHE A 801 1.46 -15.42 -13.04
CA PHE A 801 0.86 -16.13 -14.16
C PHE A 801 -0.52 -16.66 -13.80
N VAL A 802 -1.50 -16.46 -14.70
CA VAL A 802 -2.84 -17.02 -14.58
C VAL A 802 -3.11 -17.94 -15.77
N HIS A 803 -3.61 -19.12 -15.47
CA HIS A 803 -3.94 -20.15 -16.45
C HIS A 803 -5.46 -20.23 -16.63
N VAL A 804 -5.90 -20.25 -17.88
CA VAL A 804 -7.31 -20.14 -18.28
C VAL A 804 -7.67 -21.33 -19.15
N THR A 805 -8.69 -22.07 -18.75
CA THR A 805 -9.30 -23.19 -19.50
C THR A 805 -10.78 -22.92 -19.83
N GLY A 806 -11.29 -21.78 -19.38
CA GLY A 806 -12.66 -21.30 -19.57
C GLY A 806 -12.92 -20.06 -18.72
N THR A 807 -14.16 -19.61 -18.64
CA THR A 807 -14.55 -18.36 -17.94
C THR A 807 -15.34 -18.60 -16.65
N GLU A 808 -15.70 -19.86 -16.37
CA GLU A 808 -16.40 -20.24 -15.14
C GLU A 808 -15.44 -20.28 -13.94
N PRO A 809 -15.94 -20.08 -12.71
CA PRO A 809 -15.15 -20.28 -11.50
C PRO A 809 -14.47 -21.66 -11.47
N GLY A 810 -13.18 -21.70 -11.11
CA GLY A 810 -12.36 -22.92 -11.11
C GLY A 810 -11.78 -23.31 -12.47
N GLN A 811 -12.11 -22.60 -13.56
CA GLN A 811 -11.45 -22.74 -14.87
C GLN A 811 -10.39 -21.68 -15.13
N VAL A 812 -10.22 -20.75 -14.20
CA VAL A 812 -9.19 -19.71 -14.17
C VAL A 812 -8.44 -19.85 -12.87
N GLN A 813 -7.12 -19.95 -12.93
CA GLN A 813 -6.29 -20.24 -11.77
C GLN A 813 -5.01 -19.39 -11.80
N ALA A 814 -4.79 -18.58 -10.77
CA ALA A 814 -3.48 -17.98 -10.54
C ALA A 814 -2.55 -19.05 -9.97
N ILE A 815 -1.45 -19.30 -10.65
CA ILE A 815 -0.50 -20.33 -10.26
C ILE A 815 0.48 -19.73 -9.23
N PRO A 816 0.79 -20.40 -8.11
CA PRO A 816 1.62 -19.87 -7.02
C PRO A 816 3.11 -19.82 -7.38
N VAL A 817 3.41 -19.02 -8.38
CA VAL A 817 4.74 -18.76 -8.93
C VAL A 817 4.78 -17.33 -9.44
N GLY A 818 5.85 -16.63 -9.10
CA GLY A 818 6.03 -15.25 -9.53
C GLY A 818 7.49 -14.92 -9.79
N LEU A 819 7.75 -14.17 -10.85
CA LEU A 819 9.07 -13.63 -11.12
C LEU A 819 9.15 -12.22 -10.56
N THR A 820 9.92 -12.05 -9.50
CA THR A 820 10.25 -10.71 -9.01
C THR A 820 11.39 -10.15 -9.86
N ARG A 821 11.19 -8.97 -10.46
CA ARG A 821 12.27 -8.25 -11.15
C ARG A 821 12.75 -7.10 -10.27
N VAL A 822 14.03 -6.80 -10.33
CA VAL A 822 14.67 -5.76 -9.53
C VAL A 822 15.37 -4.75 -10.43
N ALA A 823 15.14 -3.46 -10.17
CA ALA A 823 15.74 -2.38 -10.92
C ALA A 823 17.25 -2.28 -10.66
N GLY A 824 18.00 -1.85 -11.68
CA GLY A 824 19.41 -1.51 -11.54
C GLY A 824 19.64 -0.30 -10.60
N PRO A 825 20.90 -0.02 -10.22
CA PRO A 825 21.23 1.07 -9.31
C PRO A 825 20.68 2.44 -9.79
N ARG A 826 19.91 3.11 -8.92
CA ARG A 826 19.26 4.43 -9.18
C ARG A 826 18.25 4.44 -10.34
N SER A 827 17.71 3.28 -10.72
CA SER A 827 16.65 3.15 -11.72
C SER A 827 15.28 2.87 -11.08
N LEU A 828 14.22 3.39 -11.69
CA LEU A 828 12.83 2.93 -11.47
C LEU A 828 12.41 1.87 -12.50
N ILE A 829 13.24 1.65 -13.52
CA ILE A 829 12.96 0.71 -14.61
C ILE A 829 13.55 -0.65 -14.21
N VAL A 830 12.65 -1.61 -14.05
CA VAL A 830 12.93 -3.01 -13.66
C VAL A 830 13.15 -3.94 -14.87
N ASN A 831 13.11 -3.42 -16.10
CA ASN A 831 13.29 -4.22 -17.30
C ASN A 831 14.75 -4.70 -17.43
N SER A 832 14.93 -5.98 -17.78
CA SER A 832 16.24 -6.62 -17.97
C SER A 832 17.06 -5.97 -19.07
N SER A 833 16.41 -5.37 -20.08
CA SER A 833 17.08 -4.60 -21.15
C SER A 833 17.80 -3.33 -20.66
N GLN A 834 17.57 -2.88 -19.41
CA GLN A 834 18.22 -1.71 -18.81
C GLN A 834 19.02 -2.05 -17.53
N GLY A 835 19.49 -3.30 -17.41
CA GLY A 835 20.35 -3.72 -16.29
C GLY A 835 19.57 -4.07 -15.01
N GLY A 836 18.30 -4.46 -15.13
CA GLY A 836 17.53 -5.07 -14.05
C GLY A 836 17.83 -6.57 -13.89
N GLY A 837 17.83 -7.04 -12.65
CA GLY A 837 17.98 -8.46 -12.30
C GLY A 837 16.65 -9.08 -11.86
N ALA A 838 16.72 -10.26 -11.23
CA ALA A 838 15.56 -10.94 -10.66
C ALA A 838 15.79 -11.37 -9.20
N LYS A 839 14.72 -11.81 -8.55
CA LYS A 839 14.72 -12.41 -7.21
C LYS A 839 13.82 -13.64 -7.23
N ASP A 840 14.17 -14.64 -6.42
CA ASP A 840 13.22 -15.69 -6.03
C ASP A 840 12.05 -15.05 -5.26
N THR A 841 10.84 -15.46 -5.58
CA THR A 841 9.62 -15.03 -4.90
C THR A 841 9.10 -16.17 -4.02
N TRP A 842 9.13 -15.98 -2.71
CA TRP A 842 8.62 -16.88 -1.70
C TRP A 842 7.14 -16.60 -1.47
N ILE A 843 6.29 -17.34 -2.18
CA ILE A 843 4.84 -17.29 -1.99
C ILE A 843 4.47 -18.24 -0.84
N LEU A 844 3.79 -17.72 0.17
CA LEU A 844 3.30 -18.49 1.31
C LEU A 844 1.82 -18.87 1.12
N GLN A 845 1.43 -20.02 1.65
CA GLN A 845 0.04 -20.48 1.76
C GLN A 845 -0.24 -20.96 3.19
N ASP A 846 -1.50 -20.88 3.61
CA ASP A 846 -1.98 -21.25 4.96
C ASP A 846 -1.81 -22.74 5.30
#